data_AF-V2X0R8-F1
#
_entry.id   AF-V2X0R8-F1
#
_cell.length_a   1.000
_cell.length_b   1.000
_cell.length_c   1.000
_cell.angle_alpha   90.00
_cell.angle_beta   90.00
_cell.angle_gamma   90.00
#
_symmetry.space_group_name_H-M   'P 1'
#
loop_
_entity.id
_entity.type
_entity.pdbx_description
1 polymer ?
#
loop_
_entity_poly.entity_id
_entity_poly.type
_entity_poly.pdbx_seq_one_letter_code
_entity_poly.pdbx_strand_id
1 'polypeptide(L)'
;MFLKRDPILDLSSELRELQDWKPGSLRVFEYALNVTALAIEPVSGLLAAGTGNGVIHLIGRPGVECKILLPDAYRVTSLYLPTSAFKIVCLDDHNQLHVWDLMSPGVPKYLASARFDQANSLSVSSYHTHALVVLQSGEIRTYDMTCLRKSPYTIPNLWSLYEDKMAASGMPEVITPTSGVALDVAPHPRNMNFLFIIYGGGIVLSDLTERNTSRVYELVHPPGAPGGNGYGSPDILTHRRPEATCIAIHPAGHFFAVGYTDGSIAFWAVDDEDQPLLVRTLDDLDVNVVDAAQLEIHLNHESSGQVPPQREPIFKLSWCSFSNSSDPRGGDTALVVLGGSQIANSPGVTVMLLPAFNPSAPPTSPIPTDLHPATREAMRSSVHSSDVYFYSTNGLVQDYLLIPQSEPHFSGNFDPFAILFIREGPRQTRVVEGYQFPPPSFSRTAVEGESSTRPQDALDDLADTLEYMQMSDEPRTLHLPGILSNGSSGILDGQLKRVNRDSFLNLVQGSFDNTRSLNLRAGFAYLNTRDQSEAGLSKYQPPRILITAHSDLTIQISDVSANLLTNAKPNPIEYEYPNPLYNLSIDVNIVLSDARVAQRLGLSDCPMVHLVEMASDSLEIAVGLSGGAILMYCLRKSEGDEGRPYHELSDGELMSLQHINVAINLKYLPHLLLFPKKGDLSAIALADIGLLAASYGDGSLFVVDIRGPGVILRLDGKAKSRHSIGLHLGNPEVDAFVSMLWTVCPIESDPQPHLRLIAARPSGSSQLFTFEQRSDSSWKPTGEVTKIESLSHPLPGAMFVINSKTGARCLADRRRLSVSADGSTSVLFVVAGEKGARCHLNINGDRLGRTEWSSKVGQVLSTQIVEKLGSRALVAFTDRNEALAYSLPDLEFLYNLELPPIRRSLPITVDETGDFVAWTLHPECGLIQEATYGTMFDSRRVNSPSDVVFSTSKPISPTPPQPVSVAPESFFGAWFKFSSTMTAEQADILFGGPDRPIPKPQIPVDTAAPEDKNTPPARVAAAQATSTQNSLYNRLTSALEERGQMLGDLEDRFNSLEQGSRSMVNQAKRLAAEQTAKSWFKFG
;
A
#
# COMPACT_ATOMS: atom_id res chain seq x y z
N MET A 1 -67.49 16.38 -23.47
CA MET A 1 -66.95 17.61 -22.85
C MET A 1 -65.49 17.34 -22.57
N PHE A 2 -64.59 17.73 -23.48
CA PHE A 2 -63.15 17.51 -23.32
C PHE A 2 -62.63 18.53 -22.30
N LEU A 3 -62.43 18.10 -21.06
CA LEU A 3 -61.64 18.89 -20.10
C LEU A 3 -60.24 19.06 -20.69
N LYS A 4 -59.87 20.30 -21.05
CA LYS A 4 -58.49 20.66 -21.36
C LYS A 4 -57.64 20.22 -20.17
N ARG A 5 -56.84 19.18 -20.34
CA ARG A 5 -55.77 18.84 -19.42
C ARG A 5 -54.78 20.00 -19.42
N ASP A 6 -54.33 20.43 -18.24
CA ASP A 6 -53.18 21.32 -18.18
C ASP A 6 -52.00 20.61 -18.88
N PRO A 7 -51.27 21.29 -19.78
CA PRO A 7 -50.16 20.69 -20.48
C PRO A 7 -49.09 20.25 -19.47
N ILE A 8 -48.73 18.97 -19.50
CA ILE A 8 -47.62 18.44 -18.70
C ILE A 8 -46.33 19.02 -19.31
N LEU A 9 -45.44 19.53 -18.46
CA LEU A 9 -44.20 20.17 -18.89
C LEU A 9 -43.22 19.11 -19.43
N ASP A 10 -42.61 19.39 -20.60
CA ASP A 10 -41.43 18.64 -21.07
C ASP A 10 -40.25 19.00 -20.17
N LEU A 11 -39.78 18.01 -19.41
CA LEU A 11 -38.68 18.17 -18.46
C LEU A 11 -37.31 18.11 -19.14
N SER A 12 -37.24 17.82 -20.44
CA SER A 12 -36.00 17.55 -21.17
C SER A 12 -35.57 18.68 -22.11
N SER A 13 -36.14 19.89 -22.00
CA SER A 13 -35.95 20.97 -22.97
C SER A 13 -34.48 21.30 -23.26
N GLU A 14 -33.63 21.45 -22.23
CA GLU A 14 -32.20 21.76 -22.38
C GLU A 14 -31.33 20.53 -22.68
N LEU A 15 -31.92 19.33 -22.76
CA LEU A 15 -31.22 18.08 -23.07
C LEU A 15 -31.55 17.55 -24.47
N ARG A 16 -32.35 18.30 -25.25
CA ARG A 16 -32.70 17.95 -26.63
C ARG A 16 -31.58 18.24 -27.62
N GLU A 17 -30.58 19.07 -27.30
CA GLU A 17 -29.45 19.34 -28.19
C GLU A 17 -28.30 18.35 -27.95
N LEU A 18 -27.72 17.78 -29.02
CA LEU A 18 -26.64 16.79 -28.91
C LEU A 18 -25.40 17.37 -28.21
N GLN A 19 -25.12 18.66 -28.40
CA GLN A 19 -23.97 19.35 -27.80
C GLN A 19 -23.99 19.36 -26.26
N ASP A 20 -25.18 19.17 -25.66
CA ASP A 20 -25.30 19.10 -24.22
C ASP A 20 -24.80 17.79 -23.64
N TRP A 21 -24.73 16.75 -24.46
CA TRP A 21 -24.24 15.43 -24.12
C TRP A 21 -22.77 15.31 -24.51
N LYS A 22 -21.92 15.15 -23.50
CA LYS A 22 -20.49 14.94 -23.71
C LYS A 22 -19.99 13.88 -22.74
N PRO A 23 -20.24 12.59 -23.00
CA PRO A 23 -19.69 11.52 -22.19
C PRO A 23 -18.16 11.57 -22.17
N GLY A 24 -17.57 11.48 -20.98
CA GLY A 24 -16.12 11.58 -20.80
C GLY A 24 -15.63 10.82 -19.57
N SER A 25 -14.36 10.41 -19.61
CA SER A 25 -13.65 9.82 -18.48
C SER A 25 -12.90 10.92 -17.74
N LEU A 26 -13.16 11.07 -16.44
CA LEU A 26 -12.52 12.08 -15.60
C LEU A 26 -11.23 11.53 -14.98
N ARG A 27 -11.31 10.32 -14.41
CA ARG A 27 -10.18 9.61 -13.79
C ARG A 27 -10.36 8.10 -13.89
N VAL A 28 -9.24 7.40 -13.86
CA VAL A 28 -9.17 5.94 -13.76
C VAL A 28 -8.40 5.63 -12.48
N PHE A 29 -9.01 4.83 -11.61
CA PHE A 29 -8.39 4.33 -10.39
C PHE A 29 -7.99 2.87 -10.66
N GLU A 30 -6.72 2.56 -10.53
CA GLU A 30 -6.20 1.20 -10.66
C GLU A 30 -5.97 0.62 -9.26
N TYR A 31 -6.10 -0.70 -9.12
CA TYR A 31 -5.81 -1.43 -7.90
C TYR A 31 -4.82 -2.56 -8.22
N ALA A 32 -3.66 -2.57 -7.57
CA ALA A 32 -2.62 -3.53 -7.91
C ALA A 32 -2.91 -4.92 -7.32
N LEU A 33 -3.15 -5.88 -8.22
CA LEU A 33 -3.44 -7.28 -7.87
C LEU A 33 -2.32 -8.24 -8.31
N ASN A 34 -1.25 -7.74 -8.90
CA ASN A 34 -0.16 -8.52 -9.48
C ASN A 34 1.23 -7.89 -9.26
N VAL A 35 1.47 -7.31 -8.09
CA VAL A 35 2.77 -6.71 -7.74
C VAL A 35 3.84 -7.79 -7.63
N THR A 36 5.00 -7.56 -8.25
CA THR A 36 6.12 -8.52 -8.28
C THR A 36 7.44 -7.96 -7.78
N ALA A 37 7.57 -6.63 -7.67
CA ALA A 37 8.76 -5.97 -7.13
C ALA A 37 8.39 -4.63 -6.48
N LEU A 38 9.13 -4.26 -5.43
CA LEU A 38 9.02 -2.96 -4.75
C LEU A 38 10.39 -2.30 -4.67
N ALA A 39 10.42 -0.97 -4.72
CA ALA A 39 11.64 -0.18 -4.52
C ALA A 39 11.34 1.15 -3.86
N ILE A 40 12.25 1.65 -3.02
CA ILE A 40 12.15 2.95 -2.35
C ILE A 40 13.38 3.79 -2.68
N GLU A 41 13.18 5.05 -3.05
CA GLU A 41 14.24 6.06 -3.01
C GLU A 41 14.21 6.71 -1.62
N PRO A 42 15.16 6.40 -0.74
CA PRO A 42 15.05 6.69 0.69
C PRO A 42 15.12 8.18 1.03
N VAL A 43 15.87 8.96 0.25
CA VAL A 43 16.10 10.38 0.55
C VAL A 43 14.84 11.21 0.27
N SER A 44 14.25 11.05 -0.92
CA SER A 44 13.00 11.72 -1.29
C SER A 44 11.77 11.03 -0.70
N GLY A 45 11.84 9.72 -0.41
CA GLY A 45 10.68 8.91 -0.02
C GLY A 45 9.74 8.62 -1.18
N LEU A 46 10.30 8.23 -2.34
CA LEU A 46 9.55 7.84 -3.55
C LEU A 46 9.44 6.32 -3.61
N LEU A 47 8.23 5.80 -3.57
CA LEU A 47 7.96 4.36 -3.68
C LEU A 47 7.70 4.00 -5.15
N ALA A 48 8.19 2.85 -5.57
CA ALA A 48 7.85 2.25 -6.86
C ALA A 48 7.38 0.80 -6.69
N ALA A 49 6.36 0.43 -7.46
CA ALA A 49 5.81 -0.92 -7.52
C ALA A 49 5.79 -1.42 -8.97
N GLY A 50 6.51 -2.53 -9.23
CA GLY A 50 6.52 -3.22 -10.51
C GLY A 50 5.53 -4.37 -10.53
N THR A 51 4.92 -4.63 -11.68
CA THR A 51 3.87 -5.64 -11.85
C THR A 51 4.28 -6.80 -12.77
N GLY A 52 3.50 -7.87 -12.72
CA GLY A 52 3.67 -9.05 -13.58
C GLY A 52 3.41 -8.80 -15.08
N ASN A 53 2.83 -7.66 -15.45
CA ASN A 53 2.50 -7.29 -16.83
C ASN A 53 3.31 -6.08 -17.35
N GLY A 54 4.49 -5.82 -16.77
CA GLY A 54 5.41 -4.80 -17.26
C GLY A 54 4.96 -3.36 -17.03
N VAL A 55 4.22 -3.12 -15.93
CA VAL A 55 3.86 -1.78 -15.49
C VAL A 55 4.67 -1.44 -14.24
N ILE A 56 5.14 -0.20 -14.15
CA ILE A 56 5.75 0.35 -12.93
C ILE A 56 4.93 1.57 -12.50
N HIS A 57 4.51 1.57 -11.24
CA HIS A 57 3.81 2.67 -10.59
C HIS A 57 4.76 3.41 -9.67
N LEU A 58 4.79 4.74 -9.76
CA LEU A 58 5.52 5.62 -8.85
C LEU A 58 4.53 6.32 -7.95
N ILE A 59 4.80 6.32 -6.64
CA ILE A 59 3.89 6.79 -5.60
C ILE A 59 4.69 7.67 -4.64
N GLY A 60 4.21 8.88 -4.39
CA GLY A 60 4.84 9.87 -3.51
C GLY A 60 3.83 10.49 -2.55
N ARG A 61 3.97 11.81 -2.32
CA ARG A 61 2.98 12.60 -1.58
C ARG A 61 1.57 12.48 -2.16
N PRO A 62 0.53 12.89 -1.41
CA PRO A 62 -0.83 12.99 -1.95
C PRO A 62 -0.90 13.62 -3.35
N GLY A 63 -1.53 12.92 -4.28
CA GLY A 63 -1.64 13.30 -5.70
C GLY A 63 -0.43 12.98 -6.59
N VAL A 64 0.72 12.60 -6.01
CA VAL A 64 1.93 12.18 -6.76
C VAL A 64 1.81 10.71 -7.11
N GLU A 65 1.25 10.45 -8.28
CA GLU A 65 1.16 9.12 -8.86
C GLU A 65 1.52 9.17 -10.35
N CYS A 66 2.32 8.21 -10.81
CA CYS A 66 2.64 8.08 -12.23
C CYS A 66 2.77 6.61 -12.63
N LYS A 67 2.22 6.29 -13.79
CA LYS A 67 2.33 4.99 -14.42
C LYS A 67 3.33 5.05 -15.57
N ILE A 68 4.28 4.11 -15.61
CA ILE A 68 5.16 3.88 -16.75
C ILE A 68 5.01 2.45 -17.25
N LEU A 69 5.15 2.26 -18.55
CA LEU A 69 5.08 0.96 -19.20
C LEU A 69 6.47 0.54 -19.67
N LEU A 70 6.80 -0.74 -19.48
CA LEU A 70 7.92 -1.33 -20.19
C LEU A 70 7.62 -1.34 -21.71
N PRO A 71 8.65 -1.32 -22.58
CA PRO A 71 8.47 -1.43 -24.03
C PRO A 71 7.66 -2.67 -24.43
N ASP A 72 7.93 -3.78 -23.75
CA ASP A 72 7.21 -5.04 -23.83
C ASP A 72 6.60 -5.36 -22.46
N ALA A 73 5.41 -5.95 -22.41
CA ALA A 73 4.64 -6.18 -21.18
C ALA A 73 5.16 -7.38 -20.35
N TYR A 74 6.48 -7.48 -20.20
CA TYR A 74 7.18 -8.54 -19.47
C TYR A 74 7.18 -8.31 -17.96
N ARG A 75 7.26 -9.39 -17.18
CA ARG A 75 7.20 -9.31 -15.72
C ARG A 75 8.43 -8.57 -15.19
N VAL A 76 8.20 -7.62 -14.29
CA VAL A 76 9.29 -6.97 -13.53
C VAL A 76 9.83 -7.96 -12.49
N THR A 77 11.13 -8.27 -12.56
CA THR A 77 11.82 -9.19 -11.64
C THR A 77 12.63 -8.45 -10.58
N SER A 78 13.25 -7.32 -10.92
CA SER A 78 13.97 -6.48 -9.97
C SER A 78 13.76 -5.00 -10.29
N LEU A 79 13.66 -4.17 -9.26
CA LEU A 79 13.38 -2.74 -9.39
C LEU A 79 14.22 -1.95 -8.38
N TYR A 80 14.85 -0.86 -8.84
CA TYR A 80 15.68 0.00 -7.99
C TYR A 80 15.49 1.48 -8.35
N LEU A 81 15.58 2.33 -7.33
CA LEU A 81 15.60 3.78 -7.43
C LEU A 81 16.90 4.34 -6.84
N PRO A 82 18.05 4.20 -7.52
CA PRO A 82 19.34 4.66 -6.99
C PRO A 82 19.37 6.16 -6.71
N THR A 83 19.61 6.55 -5.46
CA THR A 83 19.77 7.96 -5.04
C THR A 83 20.86 8.68 -5.84
N SER A 84 22.01 8.03 -6.04
CA SER A 84 23.16 8.58 -6.77
C SER A 84 22.86 8.93 -8.23
N ALA A 85 22.00 8.18 -8.91
CA ALA A 85 21.66 8.41 -10.31
C ALA A 85 20.34 9.18 -10.46
N PHE A 86 19.45 9.05 -9.48
CA PHE A 86 18.05 9.49 -9.52
C PHE A 86 17.35 9.02 -10.80
N LYS A 87 17.35 7.70 -10.98
CA LYS A 87 16.80 6.98 -12.12
C LYS A 87 15.92 5.83 -11.65
N ILE A 88 15.13 5.30 -12.57
CA ILE A 88 14.45 4.01 -12.38
C ILE A 88 15.26 2.97 -13.13
N VAL A 89 15.59 1.87 -12.46
CA VAL A 89 16.29 0.74 -13.06
C VAL A 89 15.46 -0.50 -12.83
N CYS A 90 15.10 -1.18 -13.91
CA CYS A 90 14.27 -2.37 -13.89
C CYS A 90 14.98 -3.50 -14.64
N LEU A 91 14.94 -4.72 -14.11
CA LEU A 91 15.23 -5.96 -14.83
C LEU A 91 13.92 -6.71 -15.03
N ASP A 92 13.68 -7.21 -16.24
CA ASP A 92 12.53 -8.04 -16.56
C ASP A 92 12.86 -9.55 -16.57
N ASP A 93 11.86 -10.39 -16.77
CA ASP A 93 12.01 -11.85 -16.85
C ASP A 93 12.60 -12.36 -18.18
N HIS A 94 12.94 -11.45 -19.10
CA HIS A 94 13.64 -11.74 -20.37
C HIS A 94 15.11 -11.29 -20.33
N ASN A 95 15.62 -10.94 -19.15
CA ASN A 95 16.98 -10.47 -18.89
C ASN A 95 17.30 -9.13 -19.56
N GLN A 96 16.29 -8.27 -19.73
CA GLN A 96 16.44 -6.93 -20.26
C GLN A 96 16.42 -5.91 -19.12
N LEU A 97 17.51 -5.14 -19.02
CA LEU A 97 17.61 -4.01 -18.11
C LEU A 97 17.06 -2.77 -18.79
N HIS A 98 16.20 -2.02 -18.11
CA HIS A 98 15.58 -0.79 -18.58
C HIS A 98 15.89 0.38 -17.65
N VAL A 99 16.12 1.57 -18.22
CA VAL A 99 16.45 2.79 -17.46
C VAL A 99 15.57 3.96 -17.85
N TRP A 100 15.02 4.67 -16.87
CA TRP A 100 14.29 5.94 -17.02
C TRP A 100 14.91 7.05 -16.18
N ASP A 101 14.70 8.29 -16.60
CA ASP A 101 15.10 9.50 -15.89
C ASP A 101 13.98 10.03 -14.99
N LEU A 102 14.28 10.24 -13.69
CA LEU A 102 13.34 10.83 -12.72
C LEU A 102 13.46 12.35 -12.61
N MET A 103 14.47 12.97 -13.23
CA MET A 103 14.63 14.43 -13.23
C MET A 103 13.66 15.12 -14.21
N SER A 104 13.14 14.38 -15.19
CA SER A 104 12.18 14.90 -16.15
C SER A 104 10.82 15.18 -15.46
N PRO A 105 10.21 16.36 -15.64
CA PRO A 105 8.89 16.65 -15.05
C PRO A 105 7.79 15.81 -15.73
N GLY A 106 6.75 15.45 -14.98
CA GLY A 106 5.67 14.60 -15.46
C GLY A 106 6.07 13.13 -15.53
N VAL A 107 5.85 12.49 -16.68
CA VAL A 107 6.15 11.06 -16.87
C VAL A 107 7.67 10.87 -17.03
N PRO A 108 8.30 9.96 -16.26
CA PRO A 108 9.73 9.66 -16.37
C PRO A 108 10.13 9.32 -17.80
N LYS A 109 11.22 9.93 -18.29
CA LYS A 109 11.66 9.74 -19.67
C LYS A 109 12.42 8.42 -19.82
N TYR A 110 11.96 7.55 -20.71
CA TYR A 110 12.68 6.34 -21.07
C TYR A 110 14.03 6.68 -21.73
N LEU A 111 15.12 6.10 -21.21
CA LEU A 111 16.48 6.41 -21.66
C LEU A 111 17.09 5.31 -22.52
N ALA A 112 17.08 4.06 -22.04
CA ALA A 112 17.77 2.95 -22.69
C ALA A 112 17.28 1.59 -22.20
N SER A 113 17.61 0.54 -22.95
CA SER A 113 17.67 -0.84 -22.46
C SER A 113 18.91 -1.58 -22.90
N ALA A 114 19.28 -2.61 -22.14
CA ALA A 114 20.35 -3.52 -22.45
C ALA A 114 19.98 -4.95 -22.05
N ARG A 115 20.02 -5.87 -23.00
CA ARG A 115 19.80 -7.30 -22.76
C ARG A 115 21.08 -7.96 -22.25
N PHE A 116 20.96 -8.80 -21.22
CA PHE A 116 22.04 -9.63 -20.69
C PHE A 116 21.79 -11.11 -21.00
N ASP A 117 22.79 -11.94 -20.72
CA ASP A 117 22.58 -13.37 -20.62
C ASP A 117 21.73 -13.67 -19.37
N GLN A 118 21.45 -14.94 -19.09
CA GLN A 118 20.56 -15.34 -18.00
C GLN A 118 20.99 -14.74 -16.66
N ALA A 119 20.23 -13.75 -16.19
CA ALA A 119 20.51 -12.95 -15.01
C ALA A 119 19.69 -13.46 -13.83
N ASN A 120 20.35 -13.72 -12.71
CA ASN A 120 19.72 -14.17 -11.47
C ASN A 120 19.33 -13.00 -10.58
N SER A 121 20.17 -11.95 -10.52
CA SER A 121 19.88 -10.75 -9.74
C SER A 121 20.50 -9.48 -10.33
N LEU A 122 20.05 -8.35 -9.81
CA LEU A 122 20.55 -7.02 -10.09
C LEU A 122 20.89 -6.34 -8.75
N SER A 123 22.08 -5.78 -8.60
CA SER A 123 22.49 -5.03 -7.41
C SER A 123 22.89 -3.61 -7.79
N VAL A 124 22.37 -2.62 -7.06
CA VAL A 124 22.60 -1.20 -7.33
C VAL A 124 23.02 -0.50 -6.06
N SER A 125 24.06 0.32 -6.14
CA SER A 125 24.51 1.16 -5.03
C SER A 125 23.80 2.52 -5.04
N SER A 126 23.52 3.01 -3.84
CA SER A 126 23.04 4.38 -3.64
C SER A 126 24.13 5.43 -3.78
N TYR A 127 25.40 5.04 -3.91
CA TYR A 127 26.55 5.95 -3.87
C TYR A 127 27.30 6.09 -5.19
N HIS A 128 27.39 5.03 -6.01
CA HIS A 128 28.01 5.06 -7.34
C HIS A 128 26.97 4.84 -8.44
N THR A 129 27.35 5.00 -9.70
CA THR A 129 26.38 5.04 -10.83
C THR A 129 26.41 3.79 -11.72
N HIS A 130 27.08 2.74 -11.28
CA HIS A 130 27.04 1.42 -11.93
C HIS A 130 26.05 0.47 -11.25
N ALA A 131 25.40 -0.36 -12.06
CA ALA A 131 24.64 -1.52 -11.63
C ALA A 131 25.46 -2.79 -11.87
N LEU A 132 25.37 -3.76 -10.96
CA LEU A 132 25.99 -5.08 -11.06
C LEU A 132 24.90 -6.09 -11.45
N VAL A 133 25.10 -6.79 -12.56
CA VAL A 133 24.17 -7.81 -13.07
C VAL A 133 24.81 -9.18 -12.85
N VAL A 134 24.17 -10.00 -12.02
CA VAL A 134 24.67 -11.32 -11.62
C VAL A 134 24.12 -12.37 -12.59
N LEU A 135 25.00 -13.04 -13.31
CA LEU A 135 24.61 -14.05 -14.29
C LEU A 135 24.63 -15.45 -13.68
N GLN A 136 23.75 -16.33 -14.17
CA GLN A 136 23.72 -17.73 -13.76
C GLN A 136 25.04 -18.47 -14.04
N SER A 137 25.84 -18.00 -15.00
CA SER A 137 27.18 -18.53 -15.28
C SER A 137 28.19 -18.32 -14.14
N GLY A 138 27.85 -17.51 -13.14
CA GLY A 138 28.74 -17.06 -12.08
C GLY A 138 29.53 -15.79 -12.42
N GLU A 139 29.42 -15.26 -13.63
CA GLU A 139 30.03 -13.98 -14.01
C GLU A 139 29.19 -12.79 -13.52
N ILE A 140 29.84 -11.72 -13.08
CA ILE A 140 29.18 -10.44 -12.76
C ILE A 140 29.53 -9.43 -13.84
N ARG A 141 28.50 -8.90 -14.50
CA ARG A 141 28.60 -7.83 -15.50
C ARG A 141 28.27 -6.50 -14.87
N THR A 142 28.80 -5.42 -15.43
CA THR A 142 28.51 -4.07 -14.95
C THR A 142 27.82 -3.22 -16.02
N TYR A 143 26.91 -2.35 -15.60
CA TYR A 143 26.20 -1.41 -16.47
C TYR A 143 26.31 0.00 -15.94
N ASP A 144 26.85 0.91 -16.76
CA ASP A 144 26.98 2.33 -16.42
C ASP A 144 25.63 3.03 -16.65
N MET A 145 24.93 3.34 -15.56
CA MET A 145 23.63 4.00 -15.62
C MET A 145 23.76 5.45 -16.11
N THR A 146 24.92 6.09 -15.95
CA THR A 146 25.16 7.46 -16.40
C THR A 146 25.43 7.50 -17.90
N CYS A 147 26.31 6.62 -18.39
CA CYS A 147 26.67 6.53 -19.80
C CYS A 147 25.70 5.67 -20.63
N LEU A 148 24.75 4.99 -19.99
CA LEU A 148 23.76 4.11 -20.60
C LEU A 148 24.40 3.01 -21.48
N ARG A 149 25.42 2.34 -20.94
CA ARG A 149 26.15 1.29 -21.65
C ARG A 149 26.59 0.17 -20.73
N LYS A 150 26.77 -1.03 -21.29
CA LYS A 150 27.52 -2.10 -20.59
C LYS A 150 28.96 -1.65 -20.40
N SER A 151 29.45 -1.80 -19.18
CA SER A 151 30.81 -1.43 -18.82
C SER A 151 31.80 -2.55 -19.17
N PRO A 152 33.07 -2.21 -19.43
CA PRO A 152 34.11 -3.21 -19.76
C PRO A 152 34.54 -4.04 -18.55
N TYR A 153 34.27 -3.56 -17.34
CA TYR A 153 34.59 -4.28 -16.11
C TYR A 153 33.66 -5.49 -15.92
N THR A 154 34.27 -6.66 -15.74
CA THR A 154 33.59 -7.91 -15.42
C THR A 154 34.34 -8.65 -14.32
N ILE A 155 33.61 -9.40 -13.51
CA ILE A 155 34.17 -10.33 -12.51
C ILE A 155 33.89 -11.75 -13.02
N PRO A 156 34.92 -12.59 -13.22
CA PRO A 156 34.73 -13.97 -13.64
C PRO A 156 34.09 -14.81 -12.52
N ASN A 157 33.74 -16.05 -12.82
CA ASN A 157 33.26 -16.99 -11.80
C ASN A 157 34.37 -17.29 -10.77
N LEU A 158 34.32 -16.61 -9.62
CA LEU A 158 35.34 -16.73 -8.58
C LEU A 158 35.23 -18.04 -7.79
N TRP A 159 34.07 -18.68 -7.80
CA TRP A 159 33.90 -19.99 -7.19
C TRP A 159 34.64 -21.07 -7.97
N SER A 160 34.49 -21.09 -9.31
CA SER A 160 35.26 -22.01 -10.16
C SER A 160 36.78 -21.79 -10.02
N LEU A 161 37.23 -20.52 -9.91
CA LEU A 161 38.65 -20.24 -9.65
C LEU A 161 39.14 -20.76 -8.29
N TYR A 162 38.25 -20.80 -7.29
CA TYR A 162 38.54 -21.39 -5.99
C TYR A 162 38.61 -22.93 -6.07
N GLU A 163 37.65 -23.56 -6.73
CA GLU A 163 37.63 -25.01 -6.97
C GLU A 163 38.88 -25.46 -7.72
N ASP A 164 39.28 -24.76 -8.79
CA ASP A 164 40.51 -25.04 -9.53
C ASP A 164 41.76 -24.97 -8.64
N LYS A 165 41.83 -23.98 -7.73
CA LYS A 165 42.94 -23.85 -6.77
C LYS A 165 42.94 -25.00 -5.75
N MET A 166 41.77 -25.43 -5.29
CA MET A 166 41.64 -26.56 -4.35
C MET A 166 41.93 -27.91 -5.00
N ALA A 167 41.50 -28.12 -6.24
CA ALA A 167 41.86 -29.29 -7.02
C ALA A 167 43.38 -29.35 -7.25
N ALA A 168 44.00 -28.21 -7.57
CA ALA A 168 45.45 -28.11 -7.75
C ALA A 168 46.26 -28.37 -6.46
N SER A 169 45.67 -28.15 -5.28
CA SER A 169 46.30 -28.43 -3.98
C SER A 169 46.17 -29.89 -3.53
N GLY A 170 45.43 -30.73 -4.27
CA GLY A 170 45.28 -32.16 -4.01
C GLY A 170 44.15 -32.51 -3.03
N MET A 171 43.26 -31.55 -2.72
CA MET A 171 42.05 -31.80 -1.92
C MET A 171 40.99 -32.52 -2.78
N PRO A 172 40.25 -33.50 -2.21
CA PRO A 172 39.24 -34.24 -2.97
C PRO A 172 38.10 -33.32 -3.42
N GLU A 173 37.84 -33.33 -4.73
CA GLU A 173 36.77 -32.57 -5.37
C GLU A 173 35.40 -33.14 -4.96
N VAL A 174 34.60 -32.34 -4.25
CA VAL A 174 33.17 -32.60 -4.08
C VAL A 174 32.43 -31.52 -4.86
N ILE A 175 32.33 -31.70 -6.17
CA ILE A 175 31.62 -30.76 -7.04
C ILE A 175 30.12 -30.99 -6.91
N THR A 176 29.40 -30.03 -6.35
CA THR A 176 27.95 -29.94 -6.51
C THR A 176 27.64 -29.13 -7.77
N PRO A 177 26.76 -29.60 -8.69
CA PRO A 177 26.55 -28.97 -10.01
C PRO A 177 26.13 -27.49 -9.96
N THR A 178 25.55 -27.07 -8.85
CA THR A 178 25.00 -25.73 -8.56
C THR A 178 26.00 -24.82 -7.83
N SER A 179 27.14 -25.33 -7.36
CA SER A 179 28.07 -24.57 -6.52
C SER A 179 28.60 -23.32 -7.18
N GLY A 180 28.87 -23.36 -8.49
CA GLY A 180 29.38 -22.22 -9.25
C GLY A 180 28.32 -21.24 -9.73
N VAL A 181 27.03 -21.47 -9.45
CA VAL A 181 25.94 -20.56 -9.86
C VAL A 181 25.94 -19.36 -8.92
N ALA A 182 26.18 -18.15 -9.45
CA ALA A 182 26.04 -16.93 -8.66
C ALA A 182 24.56 -16.56 -8.53
N LEU A 183 24.13 -16.29 -7.30
CA LEU A 183 22.75 -15.97 -6.95
C LEU A 183 22.57 -14.46 -6.76
N ASP A 184 23.47 -13.82 -6.02
CA ASP A 184 23.40 -12.40 -5.74
C ASP A 184 24.76 -11.78 -5.37
N VAL A 185 24.82 -10.46 -5.19
CA VAL A 185 26.00 -9.72 -4.70
C VAL A 185 25.64 -8.66 -3.66
N ALA A 186 26.43 -8.58 -2.61
CA ALA A 186 26.27 -7.61 -1.52
C ALA A 186 27.53 -6.76 -1.34
N PRO A 187 27.48 -5.45 -1.66
CA PRO A 187 28.59 -4.54 -1.39
C PRO A 187 28.86 -4.42 0.12
N HIS A 188 30.12 -4.35 0.52
CA HIS A 188 30.46 -4.16 1.93
C HIS A 188 29.98 -2.77 2.41
N PRO A 189 29.24 -2.69 3.53
CA PRO A 189 28.48 -1.50 3.93
C PRO A 189 29.33 -0.26 4.22
N ARG A 190 30.61 -0.46 4.54
CA ARG A 190 31.55 0.60 4.93
C ARG A 190 32.83 0.68 4.09
N ASN A 191 32.99 -0.20 3.10
CA ASN A 191 34.20 -0.26 2.29
C ASN A 191 33.84 -0.67 0.87
N MET A 192 33.76 0.32 -0.01
CA MET A 192 33.34 0.10 -1.39
C MET A 192 34.26 -0.82 -2.20
N ASN A 193 35.49 -1.08 -1.74
CA ASN A 193 36.42 -1.96 -2.44
C ASN A 193 36.08 -3.44 -2.29
N PHE A 194 35.28 -3.80 -1.29
CA PHE A 194 34.92 -5.18 -1.01
C PHE A 194 33.49 -5.50 -1.45
N LEU A 195 33.36 -6.63 -2.12
CA LEU A 195 32.09 -7.17 -2.61
C LEU A 195 31.98 -8.63 -2.15
N PHE A 196 30.87 -8.96 -1.49
CA PHE A 196 30.50 -10.35 -1.23
C PHE A 196 29.70 -10.87 -2.42
N ILE A 197 30.09 -12.02 -2.93
CA ILE A 197 29.41 -12.71 -4.03
C ILE A 197 28.85 -14.01 -3.48
N ILE A 198 27.55 -14.22 -3.69
CA ILE A 198 26.80 -15.35 -3.16
C ILE A 198 26.71 -16.37 -4.28
N TYR A 199 27.35 -17.52 -4.09
CA TYR A 199 27.25 -18.68 -4.97
C TYR A 199 26.48 -19.79 -4.26
N GLY A 200 25.93 -20.75 -5.03
CA GLY A 200 25.28 -21.93 -4.43
C GLY A 200 26.17 -22.67 -3.44
N GLY A 201 27.49 -22.72 -3.69
CA GLY A 201 28.44 -23.40 -2.80
C GLY A 201 28.81 -22.63 -1.51
N GLY A 202 28.61 -21.31 -1.49
CA GLY A 202 29.04 -20.46 -0.37
C GLY A 202 29.28 -19.01 -0.77
N ILE A 203 30.01 -18.27 0.08
CA ILE A 203 30.26 -16.84 -0.11
C ILE A 203 31.72 -16.61 -0.50
N VAL A 204 31.95 -15.76 -1.50
CA VAL A 204 33.30 -15.28 -1.84
C VAL A 204 33.40 -13.79 -1.55
N LEU A 205 34.40 -13.39 -0.76
CA LEU A 205 34.80 -11.99 -0.63
C LEU A 205 35.80 -11.65 -1.74
N SER A 206 35.47 -10.63 -2.55
CA SER A 206 36.33 -10.14 -3.63
C SER A 206 36.76 -8.71 -3.37
N ASP A 207 38.02 -8.43 -3.68
CA ASP A 207 38.53 -7.07 -3.88
C ASP A 207 38.24 -6.65 -5.33
N LEU A 208 37.59 -5.50 -5.52
CA LEU A 208 37.22 -5.01 -6.86
C LEU A 208 38.43 -4.62 -7.71
N THR A 209 39.55 -4.22 -7.10
CA THR A 209 40.77 -3.90 -7.85
C THR A 209 41.48 -5.15 -8.34
N GLU A 210 41.51 -6.21 -7.53
CA GLU A 210 42.23 -7.45 -7.85
C GLU A 210 41.40 -8.43 -8.68
N ARG A 211 40.07 -8.41 -8.56
CA ARG A 211 39.13 -9.33 -9.23
C ARG A 211 39.44 -10.81 -8.97
N ASN A 212 39.85 -11.12 -7.74
CA ASN A 212 40.25 -12.45 -7.32
C ASN A 212 39.59 -12.80 -5.99
N THR A 213 39.57 -14.09 -5.69
CA THR A 213 39.09 -14.65 -4.43
C THR A 213 39.99 -14.19 -3.28
N SER A 214 39.48 -13.31 -2.40
CA SER A 214 40.20 -12.89 -1.19
C SER A 214 39.97 -13.87 -0.04
N ARG A 215 38.72 -14.26 0.18
CA ARG A 215 38.28 -15.22 1.21
C ARG A 215 37.08 -16.04 0.73
N VAL A 216 36.93 -17.26 1.22
CA VAL A 216 35.82 -18.17 0.86
C VAL A 216 35.19 -18.77 2.11
N TYR A 217 33.89 -18.57 2.27
CA TYR A 217 33.12 -19.06 3.41
C TYR A 217 32.21 -20.19 2.94
N GLU A 218 32.51 -21.41 3.37
CA GLU A 218 31.77 -22.62 3.01
C GLU A 218 31.27 -23.34 4.27
N LEU A 219 29.95 -23.54 4.37
CA LEU A 219 29.35 -24.25 5.49
C LEU A 219 29.42 -25.77 5.27
N VAL A 220 30.09 -26.46 6.18
CA VAL A 220 30.15 -27.93 6.19
C VAL A 220 29.61 -28.44 7.52
N HIS A 221 28.51 -29.21 7.45
CA HIS A 221 28.03 -29.97 8.60
C HIS A 221 28.82 -31.29 8.69
N PRO A 222 29.54 -31.55 9.79
CA PRO A 222 30.23 -32.82 9.98
C PRO A 222 29.23 -33.97 10.24
N PRO A 223 29.64 -35.24 10.03
CA PRO A 223 28.86 -36.40 10.41
C PRO A 223 28.37 -36.32 11.86
N GLY A 224 27.07 -36.49 12.06
CA GLY A 224 26.41 -36.48 13.36
C GLY A 224 25.87 -35.12 13.81
N ALA A 225 26.24 -34.01 13.16
CA ALA A 225 25.67 -32.69 13.48
C ALA A 225 24.23 -32.63 12.97
N PRO A 226 23.25 -32.01 13.64
CA PRO A 226 21.87 -32.01 13.17
C PRO A 226 21.66 -31.26 11.84
N GLY A 227 22.32 -30.11 11.66
CA GLY A 227 22.02 -29.18 10.57
C GLY A 227 20.59 -28.63 10.63
N GLY A 228 20.13 -27.96 9.58
CA GLY A 228 18.76 -27.40 9.55
C GLY A 228 17.64 -28.45 9.60
N ASN A 229 17.91 -29.65 9.08
CA ASN A 229 16.96 -30.78 9.04
C ASN A 229 16.88 -31.58 10.36
N GLY A 230 17.71 -31.26 11.37
CA GLY A 230 17.74 -31.95 12.65
C GLY A 230 18.34 -33.37 12.58
N TYR A 231 18.31 -34.07 13.72
CA TYR A 231 18.89 -35.42 13.87
C TYR A 231 18.20 -36.49 13.03
N GLY A 232 16.97 -36.24 12.56
CA GLY A 232 16.19 -37.15 11.70
C GLY A 232 16.61 -37.21 10.24
N SER A 233 17.65 -36.48 9.84
CA SER A 233 18.13 -36.48 8.45
C SER A 233 18.63 -37.89 8.04
N PRO A 234 18.22 -38.43 6.88
CA PRO A 234 18.62 -39.78 6.44
C PRO A 234 20.13 -39.91 6.18
N ASP A 235 20.80 -38.79 5.96
CA ASP A 235 22.22 -38.64 5.66
C ASP A 235 23.02 -38.05 6.84
N ILE A 236 22.47 -38.10 8.06
CA ILE A 236 23.06 -37.52 9.28
C ILE A 236 24.51 -37.97 9.54
N LEU A 237 24.90 -39.19 9.13
CA LEU A 237 26.25 -39.74 9.30
C LEU A 237 27.22 -39.37 8.18
N THR A 238 26.89 -38.40 7.34
CA THR A 238 27.73 -37.95 6.22
C THR A 238 28.06 -36.46 6.33
N HIS A 239 29.11 -36.02 5.65
CA HIS A 239 29.37 -34.59 5.48
C HIS A 239 28.30 -33.98 4.57
N ARG A 240 27.67 -32.89 5.02
CA ARG A 240 26.63 -32.19 4.26
C ARG A 240 27.02 -30.74 4.04
N ARG A 241 26.76 -30.23 2.84
CA ARG A 241 27.06 -28.86 2.40
C ARG A 241 25.76 -28.25 1.88
N PRO A 242 24.96 -27.60 2.73
CA PRO A 242 23.73 -26.97 2.26
C PRO A 242 24.07 -25.80 1.35
N GLU A 243 23.23 -25.53 0.35
CA GLU A 243 23.49 -24.45 -0.60
C GLU A 243 23.19 -23.09 0.05
N ALA A 244 24.05 -22.10 -0.18
CA ALA A 244 23.81 -20.73 0.27
C ALA A 244 22.75 -20.07 -0.60
N THR A 245 21.86 -19.28 0.01
CA THR A 245 20.70 -18.68 -0.67
C THR A 245 20.70 -17.15 -0.64
N CYS A 246 21.13 -16.55 0.46
CA CYS A 246 21.17 -15.10 0.64
C CYS A 246 22.18 -14.69 1.74
N ILE A 247 22.49 -13.39 1.81
CA ILE A 247 23.40 -12.80 2.79
C ILE A 247 22.81 -11.53 3.38
N ALA A 248 23.15 -11.22 4.63
CA ALA A 248 23.00 -9.89 5.20
C ALA A 248 24.24 -9.52 6.02
N ILE A 249 24.75 -8.30 5.86
CA ILE A 249 26.00 -7.86 6.49
C ILE A 249 25.67 -6.99 7.69
N HIS A 250 26.31 -7.25 8.83
CA HIS A 250 26.14 -6.42 10.01
C HIS A 250 26.55 -4.96 9.68
N PRO A 251 25.84 -3.93 10.18
CA PRO A 251 26.13 -2.53 9.89
C PRO A 251 27.59 -2.10 10.13
N ALA A 252 28.28 -2.70 11.10
CA ALA A 252 29.72 -2.47 11.34
C ALA A 252 30.66 -3.03 10.25
N GLY A 253 30.20 -3.98 9.43
CA GLY A 253 30.96 -4.59 8.32
C GLY A 253 31.90 -5.74 8.71
N HIS A 254 32.06 -6.05 10.00
CA HIS A 254 33.05 -7.06 10.44
C HIS A 254 32.55 -8.50 10.47
N PHE A 255 31.23 -8.71 10.36
CA PHE A 255 30.61 -10.03 10.32
C PHE A 255 29.29 -9.95 9.57
N PHE A 256 28.76 -11.12 9.17
CA PHE A 256 27.58 -11.22 8.32
C PHE A 256 26.85 -12.54 8.60
N ALA A 257 25.60 -12.63 8.14
CA ALA A 257 24.74 -13.80 8.21
C ALA A 257 24.50 -14.34 6.80
N VAL A 258 24.50 -15.66 6.66
CA VAL A 258 24.22 -16.38 5.41
C VAL A 258 23.06 -17.33 5.65
N GLY A 259 22.06 -17.28 4.77
CA GLY A 259 20.95 -18.21 4.74
C GLY A 259 21.24 -19.42 3.85
N TYR A 260 20.65 -20.57 4.18
CA TYR A 260 20.86 -21.83 3.45
C TYR A 260 19.56 -22.55 3.10
N THR A 261 19.65 -23.51 2.17
CA THR A 261 18.51 -24.32 1.69
C THR A 261 17.90 -25.25 2.72
N ASP A 262 18.65 -25.62 3.77
CA ASP A 262 18.16 -26.44 4.88
C ASP A 262 17.43 -25.62 5.97
N GLY A 263 17.27 -24.30 5.76
CA GLY A 263 16.63 -23.39 6.72
C GLY A 263 17.56 -22.95 7.86
N SER A 264 18.86 -23.24 7.77
CA SER A 264 19.86 -22.75 8.72
C SER A 264 20.38 -21.35 8.34
N ILE A 265 20.85 -20.62 9.35
CA ILE A 265 21.52 -19.33 9.26
C ILE A 265 22.90 -19.47 9.92
N ALA A 266 23.97 -19.20 9.16
CA ALA A 266 25.33 -19.17 9.69
C ALA A 266 25.85 -17.73 9.78
N PHE A 267 26.36 -17.37 10.94
CA PHE A 267 27.04 -16.10 11.20
C PHE A 267 28.54 -16.28 11.03
N TRP A 268 29.18 -15.42 10.26
CA TRP A 268 30.61 -15.50 9.94
C TRP A 268 31.29 -14.18 10.27
N ALA A 269 32.49 -14.25 10.86
CA ALA A 269 33.37 -13.11 10.93
C ALA A 269 34.07 -12.95 9.59
N VAL A 270 34.23 -11.72 9.12
CA VAL A 270 34.93 -11.46 7.85
C VAL A 270 36.38 -11.96 7.91
N ASP A 271 37.01 -11.93 9.09
CA ASP A 271 38.40 -12.36 9.27
C ASP A 271 38.61 -13.86 9.54
N ASP A 272 37.54 -14.63 9.72
CA ASP A 272 37.61 -16.06 10.05
C ASP A 272 36.78 -16.87 9.04
N GLU A 273 37.43 -17.37 8.00
CA GLU A 273 36.82 -18.15 6.92
C GLU A 273 36.70 -19.65 7.23
N ASP A 274 37.44 -20.13 8.23
CA ASP A 274 37.51 -21.55 8.58
C ASP A 274 36.28 -22.01 9.39
N GLN A 275 35.71 -21.13 10.22
CA GLN A 275 34.65 -21.51 11.15
C GLN A 275 33.61 -20.41 11.42
N PRO A 276 32.30 -20.73 11.31
CA PRO A 276 31.24 -19.79 11.62
C PRO A 276 31.23 -19.45 13.11
N LEU A 277 30.87 -18.21 13.44
CA LEU A 277 30.65 -17.72 14.81
C LEU A 277 29.52 -18.49 15.50
N LEU A 278 28.44 -18.78 14.77
CA LEU A 278 27.24 -19.47 15.22
C LEU A 278 26.50 -20.00 13.98
N VAL A 279 25.96 -21.22 14.05
CA VAL A 279 24.99 -21.72 13.06
C VAL A 279 23.71 -22.09 13.79
N ARG A 280 22.58 -21.54 13.36
CA ARG A 280 21.29 -21.75 14.03
C ARG A 280 20.17 -22.00 13.03
N THR A 281 19.08 -22.60 13.48
CA THR A 281 17.76 -22.42 12.85
C THR A 281 17.02 -21.30 13.58
N LEU A 282 15.74 -21.09 13.26
CA LEU A 282 14.90 -20.20 14.07
C LEU A 282 14.75 -20.73 15.51
N ASP A 283 14.75 -22.05 15.69
CA ASP A 283 14.42 -22.72 16.96
C ASP A 283 15.65 -23.21 17.74
N ASP A 284 16.71 -23.63 17.04
CA ASP A 284 17.86 -24.33 17.63
C ASP A 284 19.18 -23.59 17.34
N LEU A 285 20.12 -23.65 18.29
CA LEU A 285 21.45 -23.07 18.16
C LEU A 285 22.51 -24.16 17.95
N ASP A 286 23.68 -23.76 17.42
CA ASP A 286 24.85 -24.59 17.19
C ASP A 286 24.55 -25.89 16.42
N VAL A 287 23.66 -25.80 15.42
CA VAL A 287 23.20 -26.97 14.65
C VAL A 287 24.28 -27.61 13.79
N ASN A 288 25.42 -26.95 13.62
CA ASN A 288 26.62 -27.48 12.96
C ASN A 288 27.51 -28.32 13.91
N VAL A 289 27.21 -28.37 15.21
CA VAL A 289 27.99 -29.09 16.21
C VAL A 289 27.34 -30.44 16.54
N VAL A 290 28.16 -31.47 16.71
CA VAL A 290 27.70 -32.83 17.07
C VAL A 290 27.43 -32.91 18.57
N ASP A 291 26.18 -33.13 18.96
CA ASP A 291 25.84 -33.61 20.32
C ASP A 291 25.74 -35.14 20.30
N ALA A 292 26.77 -35.80 20.83
CA ALA A 292 26.85 -37.26 20.86
C ALA A 292 25.67 -37.89 21.63
N ALA A 293 25.17 -37.25 22.69
CA ALA A 293 24.08 -37.81 23.49
C ALA A 293 22.75 -37.75 22.73
N GLN A 294 22.44 -36.63 22.09
CA GLN A 294 21.23 -36.50 21.26
C GLN A 294 21.29 -37.41 20.03
N LEU A 295 22.46 -37.52 19.39
CA LEU A 295 22.67 -38.40 18.27
C LEU A 295 22.47 -39.88 18.64
N GLU A 296 23.01 -40.33 19.79
CA GLU A 296 22.81 -41.69 20.29
C GLU A 296 21.34 -41.98 20.61
N ILE A 297 20.62 -41.04 21.23
CA ILE A 297 19.18 -41.16 21.48
C ILE A 297 18.45 -41.38 20.15
N HIS A 298 18.75 -40.56 19.15
CA HIS A 298 18.08 -40.64 17.85
C HIS A 298 18.39 -41.95 17.10
N LEU A 299 19.64 -42.40 17.09
CA LEU A 299 20.04 -43.64 16.42
C LEU A 299 19.47 -44.91 17.09
N ASN A 300 19.20 -44.86 18.39
CA ASN A 300 18.64 -45.99 19.15
C ASN A 300 17.10 -46.09 19.08
N HIS A 301 16.42 -44.99 18.77
CA HIS A 301 15.00 -45.04 18.45
C HIS A 301 14.82 -45.57 17.03
N GLU A 302 14.42 -46.85 16.88
CA GLU A 302 13.92 -47.35 15.59
C GLU A 302 12.84 -46.39 15.10
N SER A 303 13.10 -45.74 13.97
CA SER A 303 12.25 -44.71 13.36
C SER A 303 10.78 -45.15 13.38
N SER A 304 10.00 -44.72 14.37
CA SER A 304 8.55 -44.62 14.21
C SER A 304 8.41 -43.69 13.03
N GLY A 305 7.91 -44.16 11.87
CA GLY A 305 8.00 -43.54 10.54
C GLY A 305 7.45 -42.11 10.40
N GLN A 306 7.90 -41.20 11.25
CA GLN A 306 7.68 -39.77 11.26
C GLN A 306 8.76 -39.19 10.37
N VAL A 307 8.32 -38.64 9.24
CA VAL A 307 9.16 -37.84 8.36
C VAL A 307 9.70 -36.67 9.20
N PRO A 308 11.02 -36.40 9.19
CA PRO A 308 11.57 -35.25 9.91
C PRO A 308 10.88 -33.96 9.43
N PRO A 309 10.63 -33.00 10.33
CA PRO A 309 9.96 -31.76 9.97
C PRO A 309 10.74 -31.04 8.87
N GLN A 310 10.11 -30.84 7.73
CA GLN A 310 10.70 -30.10 6.61
C GLN A 310 10.60 -28.60 6.88
N ARG A 311 11.70 -27.89 6.65
CA ARG A 311 11.80 -26.43 6.78
C ARG A 311 11.88 -25.77 5.42
N GLU A 312 11.42 -24.54 5.38
CA GLU A 312 11.65 -23.65 4.25
C GLU A 312 13.14 -23.25 4.18
N PRO A 313 13.73 -23.12 2.99
CA PRO A 313 14.98 -22.39 2.81
C PRO A 313 14.91 -20.99 3.43
N ILE A 314 16.05 -20.42 3.78
CA ILE A 314 16.12 -18.98 4.07
C ILE A 314 16.08 -18.23 2.74
N PHE A 315 14.98 -17.58 2.40
CA PHE A 315 14.82 -16.93 1.09
C PHE A 315 15.47 -15.54 1.03
N LYS A 316 15.41 -14.77 2.13
CA LYS A 316 15.95 -13.40 2.18
C LYS A 316 16.32 -13.00 3.61
N LEU A 317 17.45 -12.29 3.73
CA LEU A 317 17.93 -11.68 4.97
C LEU A 317 18.15 -10.18 4.77
N SER A 318 17.77 -9.37 5.77
CA SER A 318 18.12 -7.96 5.86
C SER A 318 18.57 -7.63 7.28
N TRP A 319 19.76 -7.05 7.41
CA TRP A 319 20.29 -6.59 8.70
C TRP A 319 20.08 -5.08 8.79
N CYS A 320 19.19 -4.67 9.70
CA CYS A 320 18.88 -3.26 9.91
C CYS A 320 19.52 -2.73 11.19
N SER A 321 19.76 -1.42 11.22
CA SER A 321 20.29 -0.67 12.36
C SER A 321 19.39 0.48 12.71
N PHE A 322 19.41 0.90 13.96
CA PHE A 322 18.61 2.03 14.46
C PHE A 322 19.48 3.25 14.77
N SER A 323 18.87 4.43 14.80
CA SER A 323 19.55 5.68 15.17
C SER A 323 19.71 5.86 16.70
N ASN A 324 19.73 4.76 17.45
CA ASN A 324 19.68 4.73 18.92
C ASN A 324 21.06 4.79 19.61
N SER A 325 22.15 4.89 18.85
CA SER A 325 23.51 4.88 19.38
C SER A 325 24.39 5.94 18.71
N SER A 326 25.33 6.48 19.49
CA SER A 326 26.38 7.37 19.00
C SER A 326 27.65 6.63 18.59
N ASP A 327 27.78 5.32 18.89
CA ASP A 327 28.91 4.52 18.44
C ASP A 327 28.81 4.31 16.92
N PRO A 328 29.88 4.57 16.14
CA PRO A 328 29.87 4.36 14.70
C PRO A 328 29.60 2.92 14.27
N ARG A 329 29.77 1.92 15.14
CA ARG A 329 29.41 0.50 14.89
C ARG A 329 27.90 0.25 14.97
N GLY A 330 27.15 1.17 15.58
CA GLY A 330 25.70 1.07 15.79
C GLY A 330 25.32 0.73 17.24
N GLY A 331 24.02 0.78 17.53
CA GLY A 331 23.43 0.27 18.75
C GLY A 331 22.90 -1.14 18.53
N ASP A 332 21.78 -1.46 19.16
CA ASP A 332 21.03 -2.67 18.83
C ASP A 332 20.69 -2.69 17.33
N THR A 333 20.63 -3.88 16.78
CA THR A 333 20.32 -4.13 15.38
C THR A 333 19.18 -5.14 15.28
N ALA A 334 18.60 -5.33 14.11
CA ALA A 334 17.67 -6.43 13.92
C ALA A 334 17.95 -7.18 12.62
N LEU A 335 17.76 -8.50 12.66
CA LEU A 335 17.85 -9.38 11.51
C LEU A 335 16.44 -9.80 11.09
N VAL A 336 16.03 -9.38 9.90
CA VAL A 336 14.76 -9.76 9.27
C VAL A 336 14.97 -11.00 8.42
N VAL A 337 14.17 -12.03 8.65
CA VAL A 337 14.31 -13.37 8.06
C VAL A 337 13.02 -13.78 7.38
N LEU A 338 13.09 -14.01 6.07
CA LEU A 338 12.03 -14.66 5.29
C LEU A 338 12.42 -16.12 5.04
N GLY A 339 11.57 -17.07 5.44
CA GLY A 339 11.84 -18.51 5.38
C GLY A 339 12.40 -19.09 6.68
N GLY A 340 12.87 -20.34 6.66
CA GLY A 340 13.43 -21.06 7.83
C GLY A 340 12.38 -21.65 8.80
N SER A 341 11.12 -21.24 8.67
CA SER A 341 10.00 -21.80 9.41
C SER A 341 9.73 -23.25 8.98
N GLN A 342 9.15 -24.03 9.90
CA GLN A 342 8.63 -25.34 9.55
C GLN A 342 7.43 -25.17 8.61
N ILE A 343 7.31 -26.02 7.58
CA ILE A 343 6.25 -25.92 6.55
C ILE A 343 4.83 -26.02 7.15
N ALA A 344 4.69 -26.62 8.33
CA ALA A 344 3.41 -26.73 9.04
C ALA A 344 2.98 -25.43 9.76
N ASN A 345 3.88 -24.46 9.92
CA ASN A 345 3.60 -23.21 10.62
C ASN A 345 2.88 -22.20 9.70
N SER A 346 2.24 -21.20 10.31
CA SER A 346 1.67 -20.07 9.57
C SER A 346 2.75 -19.32 8.78
N PRO A 347 2.45 -18.82 7.57
CA PRO A 347 3.40 -18.03 6.79
C PRO A 347 3.62 -16.64 7.39
N GLY A 348 4.85 -16.14 7.26
CA GLY A 348 5.21 -14.85 7.82
C GLY A 348 6.69 -14.54 7.73
N VAL A 349 7.10 -13.50 8.46
CA VAL A 349 8.49 -13.01 8.50
C VAL A 349 8.92 -12.91 9.96
N THR A 350 10.10 -13.47 10.26
CA THR A 350 10.68 -13.43 11.61
C THR A 350 11.65 -12.26 11.72
N VAL A 351 11.60 -11.53 12.84
CA VAL A 351 12.54 -10.46 13.14
C VAL A 351 13.21 -10.75 14.47
N MET A 352 14.53 -10.79 14.47
CA MET A 352 15.34 -11.02 15.67
C MET A 352 16.00 -9.70 16.09
N LEU A 353 15.73 -9.23 17.30
CA LEU A 353 16.47 -8.12 17.91
C LEU A 353 17.83 -8.64 18.40
N LEU A 354 18.90 -7.97 18.00
CA LEU A 354 20.28 -8.36 18.24
C LEU A 354 21.00 -7.25 19.04
N PRO A 355 21.70 -7.59 20.14
CA PRO A 355 22.42 -6.61 20.95
C PRO A 355 23.53 -5.87 20.20
N ALA A 356 23.83 -4.65 20.64
CA ALA A 356 24.93 -3.85 20.11
C ALA A 356 26.30 -4.56 20.15
N PHE A 357 27.05 -4.51 19.04
CA PHE A 357 28.42 -5.02 18.96
C PHE A 357 29.43 -4.00 19.51
N ASN A 358 29.70 -4.08 20.81
CA ASN A 358 30.65 -3.20 21.52
C ASN A 358 31.73 -3.97 22.27
N PRO A 359 32.69 -4.61 21.57
CA PRO A 359 33.76 -5.35 22.22
C PRO A 359 34.65 -4.44 23.06
N SER A 360 35.09 -4.97 24.21
CA SER A 360 36.17 -4.37 25.00
C SER A 360 37.52 -4.50 24.26
N ALA A 361 38.50 -3.68 24.62
CA ALA A 361 39.85 -3.78 24.08
C ALA A 361 40.43 -5.20 24.34
N PRO A 362 40.90 -5.92 23.31
CA PRO A 362 41.40 -7.28 23.50
C PRO A 362 42.69 -7.27 24.35
N PRO A 363 42.88 -8.24 25.26
CA PRO A 363 44.14 -8.41 25.98
C PRO A 363 45.29 -8.74 25.02
N THR A 364 46.52 -8.36 25.36
CA THR A 364 47.71 -8.64 24.54
C THR A 364 47.91 -10.15 24.37
N SER A 365 47.77 -10.65 23.13
CA SER A 365 48.08 -12.04 22.78
C SER A 365 49.52 -12.16 22.26
N PRO A 366 50.32 -13.13 22.74
CA PRO A 366 51.66 -13.42 22.20
C PRO A 366 51.61 -14.24 20.89
N ILE A 367 50.43 -14.75 20.50
CA ILE A 367 50.23 -15.53 19.27
C ILE A 367 49.49 -14.64 18.27
N PRO A 368 50.04 -14.41 17.05
CA PRO A 368 49.28 -13.81 15.96
C PRO A 368 48.18 -14.80 15.55
N THR A 369 46.93 -14.46 15.80
CA THR A 369 45.76 -15.10 15.18
C THR A 369 45.19 -14.14 14.14
N ASP A 370 44.27 -14.61 13.28
CA ASP A 370 43.54 -13.74 12.33
C ASP A 370 42.26 -13.14 12.94
N LEU A 371 41.70 -13.74 14.00
CA LEU A 371 40.68 -13.15 14.88
C LEU A 371 40.94 -13.51 16.37
N HIS A 372 40.67 -12.60 17.32
CA HIS A 372 41.09 -12.77 18.72
C HIS A 372 39.93 -13.44 19.44
N PRO A 373 40.17 -14.42 20.32
CA PRO A 373 39.10 -15.12 21.02
C PRO A 373 38.10 -14.20 21.70
N ALA A 374 38.55 -13.14 22.38
CA ALA A 374 37.65 -12.15 23.02
C ALA A 374 36.79 -11.36 22.02
N THR A 375 37.34 -11.04 20.85
CA THR A 375 36.61 -10.35 19.78
C THR A 375 35.61 -11.28 19.11
N ARG A 376 36.01 -12.53 18.86
CA ARG A 376 35.14 -13.60 18.34
C ARG A 376 33.96 -13.85 19.29
N GLU A 377 34.23 -13.91 20.59
CA GLU A 377 33.20 -14.09 21.63
C GLU A 377 32.25 -12.89 21.69
N ALA A 378 32.76 -11.67 21.57
CA ALA A 378 31.91 -10.48 21.50
C ALA A 378 31.02 -10.46 20.25
N MET A 379 31.54 -10.88 19.09
CA MET A 379 30.75 -11.03 17.87
C MET A 379 29.66 -12.10 18.05
N ARG A 380 30.02 -13.27 18.59
CA ARG A 380 29.07 -14.35 18.88
C ARG A 380 27.98 -13.89 19.85
N SER A 381 28.34 -13.18 20.90
CA SER A 381 27.40 -12.59 21.87
C SER A 381 26.40 -11.63 21.20
N SER A 382 26.84 -10.82 20.23
CA SER A 382 25.98 -9.87 19.52
C SER A 382 25.00 -10.51 18.52
N VAL A 383 25.14 -11.80 18.21
CA VAL A 383 24.20 -12.53 17.31
C VAL A 383 23.25 -13.46 18.07
N HIS A 384 23.33 -13.49 19.41
CA HIS A 384 22.29 -14.09 20.24
C HIS A 384 21.12 -13.10 20.36
N SER A 385 19.96 -13.52 19.87
CA SER A 385 18.75 -12.69 19.87
C SER A 385 18.28 -12.38 21.28
N SER A 386 18.09 -11.09 21.58
CA SER A 386 17.51 -10.62 22.84
C SER A 386 15.98 -10.72 22.85
N ASP A 387 15.36 -10.51 21.70
CA ASP A 387 13.92 -10.65 21.49
C ASP A 387 13.62 -11.10 20.06
N VAL A 388 12.45 -11.70 19.84
CA VAL A 388 12.01 -12.19 18.53
C VAL A 388 10.54 -11.88 18.34
N TYR A 389 10.21 -11.30 17.19
CA TYR A 389 8.82 -11.06 16.78
C TYR A 389 8.53 -11.75 15.45
N PHE A 390 7.34 -12.33 15.32
CA PHE A 390 6.89 -13.02 14.10
C PHE A 390 5.68 -12.30 13.49
N TYR A 391 5.88 -11.69 12.32
CA TYR A 391 4.80 -11.10 11.53
C TYR A 391 4.01 -12.20 10.83
N SER A 392 2.96 -12.70 11.46
CA SER A 392 2.04 -13.66 10.84
C SER A 392 1.20 -12.99 9.76
N THR A 393 1.01 -13.69 8.64
CA THR A 393 0.26 -13.16 7.48
C THR A 393 -0.79 -14.14 6.98
N ASN A 394 -1.83 -13.61 6.33
CA ASN A 394 -2.85 -14.41 5.65
C ASN A 394 -2.44 -14.64 4.19
N GLY A 395 -1.60 -15.65 3.95
CA GLY A 395 -1.07 -16.01 2.64
C GLY A 395 0.46 -16.05 2.62
N LEU A 396 1.05 -16.67 1.61
CA LEU A 396 2.51 -16.81 1.51
C LEU A 396 3.17 -15.45 1.24
N VAL A 397 4.16 -15.08 2.05
CA VAL A 397 5.01 -13.91 1.79
C VAL A 397 6.04 -14.27 0.72
N GLN A 398 6.04 -13.54 -0.38
CA GLN A 398 6.93 -13.77 -1.52
C GLN A 398 8.18 -12.89 -1.45
N ASP A 399 8.05 -11.67 -0.96
CA ASP A 399 9.16 -10.75 -0.74
C ASP A 399 8.77 -9.68 0.30
N TYR A 400 9.76 -8.94 0.80
CA TYR A 400 9.54 -7.77 1.65
C TYR A 400 10.46 -6.59 1.31
N LEU A 401 10.04 -5.38 1.66
CA LEU A 401 10.82 -4.15 1.58
C LEU A 401 10.76 -3.39 2.90
N LEU A 402 11.91 -3.07 3.48
CA LEU A 402 12.01 -2.13 4.60
C LEU A 402 11.96 -0.69 4.07
N ILE A 403 11.22 0.17 4.77
CA ILE A 403 11.07 1.58 4.41
C ILE A 403 11.90 2.44 5.38
N PRO A 404 13.08 2.92 4.96
CA PRO A 404 13.95 3.75 5.78
C PRO A 404 13.36 5.14 6.02
N GLN A 405 13.71 5.74 7.15
CA GLN A 405 13.26 7.10 7.49
C GLN A 405 13.78 8.16 6.52
N SER A 406 15.05 8.13 6.12
CA SER A 406 15.59 9.10 5.14
C SER A 406 16.94 8.74 4.53
N GLU A 407 17.66 7.77 5.07
CA GLU A 407 19.03 7.48 4.63
C GLU A 407 19.11 6.16 3.84
N PRO A 408 19.91 6.11 2.75
CA PRO A 408 20.13 4.92 1.94
C PRO A 408 21.16 3.94 2.52
N HIS A 409 21.65 4.17 3.74
CA HIS A 409 22.75 3.39 4.31
C HIS A 409 22.35 1.91 4.47
N PHE A 410 23.37 1.04 4.46
CA PHE A 410 23.19 -0.40 4.69
C PHE A 410 22.16 -1.04 3.74
N SER A 411 22.25 -0.71 2.44
CA SER A 411 21.31 -1.15 1.40
C SER A 411 19.86 -0.69 1.64
N GLY A 412 19.66 0.47 2.26
CA GLY A 412 18.35 1.02 2.59
C GLY A 412 17.74 0.47 3.88
N ASN A 413 18.53 -0.23 4.70
CA ASN A 413 18.07 -0.84 5.95
C ASN A 413 18.43 0.01 7.19
N PHE A 414 18.80 1.28 7.02
CA PHE A 414 19.05 2.20 8.14
C PHE A 414 17.75 2.84 8.63
N ASP A 415 17.48 2.66 9.92
CA ASP A 415 16.36 3.25 10.66
C ASP A 415 15.01 3.12 9.95
N PRO A 416 14.56 1.89 9.62
CA PRO A 416 13.27 1.67 8.98
C PRO A 416 12.09 1.90 9.94
N PHE A 417 11.04 2.55 9.44
CA PHE A 417 9.80 2.81 10.20
C PHE A 417 8.61 1.93 9.77
N ALA A 418 8.75 1.23 8.64
CA ALA A 418 7.74 0.34 8.11
C ALA A 418 8.37 -0.85 7.38
N ILE A 419 7.62 -1.95 7.30
CA ILE A 419 7.93 -3.11 6.48
C ILE A 419 6.74 -3.39 5.55
N LEU A 420 7.02 -3.54 4.25
CA LEU A 420 6.02 -3.88 3.23
C LEU A 420 6.23 -5.32 2.78
N PHE A 421 5.17 -6.11 2.70
CA PHE A 421 5.18 -7.48 2.17
C PHE A 421 4.53 -7.52 0.80
N ILE A 422 5.17 -8.20 -0.14
CA ILE A 422 4.49 -8.77 -1.30
C ILE A 422 4.05 -10.16 -0.88
N ARG A 423 2.74 -10.41 -0.84
CA ARG A 423 2.19 -11.70 -0.44
C ARG A 423 1.09 -12.18 -1.36
N GLU A 424 0.76 -13.45 -1.22
CA GLU A 424 -0.46 -13.99 -1.80
C GLU A 424 -1.69 -13.32 -1.16
N GLY A 425 -2.50 -12.71 -2.02
CA GLY A 425 -3.75 -12.04 -1.67
C GLY A 425 -4.97 -12.92 -1.95
N PRO A 426 -6.17 -12.36 -1.77
CA PRO A 426 -7.42 -13.07 -2.08
C PRO A 426 -7.40 -13.60 -3.51
N ARG A 427 -7.87 -14.85 -3.70
CA ARG A 427 -8.03 -15.47 -5.02
C ARG A 427 -6.74 -15.50 -5.86
N GLN A 428 -5.61 -15.86 -5.23
CA GLN A 428 -4.28 -16.04 -5.85
C GLN A 428 -3.66 -14.76 -6.45
N THR A 429 -4.08 -13.59 -5.96
CA THR A 429 -3.48 -12.30 -6.35
C THR A 429 -2.12 -12.12 -5.68
N ARG A 430 -1.32 -11.16 -6.16
CA ARG A 430 -0.08 -10.71 -5.51
C ARG A 430 -0.23 -9.26 -5.09
N VAL A 431 -0.35 -9.06 -3.79
CA VAL A 431 -0.80 -7.81 -3.18
C VAL A 431 0.26 -7.30 -2.21
N VAL A 432 0.17 -6.01 -1.86
CA VAL A 432 1.07 -5.39 -0.90
C VAL A 432 0.33 -5.14 0.41
N GLU A 433 0.97 -5.46 1.51
CA GLU A 433 0.52 -5.11 2.85
C GLU A 433 1.66 -4.46 3.63
N GLY A 434 1.37 -3.45 4.45
CA GLY A 434 2.38 -2.74 5.23
C GLY A 434 2.14 -2.87 6.72
N TYR A 435 3.21 -2.91 7.50
CA TYR A 435 3.18 -2.91 8.96
C TYR A 435 4.17 -1.92 9.55
N GLN A 436 3.86 -1.43 10.76
CA GLN A 436 4.78 -0.68 11.59
C GLN A 436 6.07 -1.48 11.83
N PHE A 437 7.21 -0.80 11.76
CA PHE A 437 8.52 -1.37 12.06
C PHE A 437 9.38 -0.33 12.83
N PRO A 438 10.29 -0.74 13.73
CA PRO A 438 10.39 -2.07 14.33
C PRO A 438 9.10 -2.47 15.07
N PRO A 439 8.91 -3.76 15.39
CA PRO A 439 7.83 -4.20 16.26
C PRO A 439 7.77 -3.38 17.56
N PRO A 440 6.59 -2.90 18.00
CA PRO A 440 6.47 -2.13 19.24
C PRO A 440 7.04 -2.85 20.48
N SER A 441 6.98 -4.18 20.50
CA SER A 441 7.55 -5.01 21.58
C SER A 441 9.04 -4.74 21.82
N PHE A 442 9.80 -4.39 20.78
CA PHE A 442 11.25 -4.15 20.89
C PHE A 442 11.60 -2.83 21.60
N SER A 443 10.64 -1.92 21.80
CA SER A 443 10.88 -0.64 22.50
C SER A 443 10.74 -0.72 24.02
N ARG A 444 10.27 -1.85 24.58
CA ARG A 444 10.02 -2.00 26.03
C ARG A 444 11.28 -1.98 26.90
N THR A 445 12.44 -2.35 26.36
CA THR A 445 13.66 -2.58 27.14
C THR A 445 14.37 -1.32 27.65
N ALA A 446 13.95 -0.12 27.26
CA ALA A 446 14.64 1.12 27.64
C ALA A 446 14.23 1.75 28.99
N VAL A 447 13.06 1.41 29.55
CA VAL A 447 12.49 2.15 30.70
C VAL A 447 12.82 1.51 32.06
N GLU A 448 13.25 0.24 32.11
CA GLU A 448 13.60 -0.42 33.39
C GLU A 448 15.01 -0.05 33.92
N GLY A 449 15.79 0.76 33.20
CA GLY A 449 17.23 0.96 33.44
C GLY A 449 17.70 2.29 34.03
N GLU A 450 16.91 3.37 34.03
CA GLU A 450 17.35 4.67 34.54
C GLU A 450 16.35 5.27 35.53
N SER A 451 16.54 4.93 36.81
CA SER A 451 16.06 5.76 37.91
C SER A 451 16.82 7.10 37.92
N SER A 452 16.43 7.99 37.01
CA SER A 452 16.94 9.35 37.00
C SER A 452 16.48 10.06 38.28
N THR A 453 17.46 10.51 39.06
CA THR A 453 17.27 11.18 40.35
C THR A 453 16.90 12.65 40.15
N ARG A 454 15.78 12.91 39.47
CA ARG A 454 15.16 14.24 39.39
C ARG A 454 13.68 14.15 39.75
N PRO A 455 13.14 15.05 40.59
CA PRO A 455 11.71 15.10 40.84
C PRO A 455 11.02 15.69 39.61
N GLN A 456 10.67 14.85 38.64
CA GLN A 456 9.66 15.16 37.64
C GLN A 456 8.30 14.70 38.17
N ASP A 457 7.25 15.43 37.76
CA ASP A 457 5.93 15.39 38.37
C ASP A 457 5.32 13.99 38.26
N ALA A 458 4.88 13.41 39.38
CA ALA A 458 4.25 12.09 39.46
C ALA A 458 2.96 11.93 38.59
N LEU A 459 2.48 13.02 38.00
CA LEU A 459 1.40 13.00 37.00
C LEU A 459 1.89 12.67 35.59
N ASP A 460 3.08 13.14 35.20
CA ASP A 460 3.67 12.83 33.90
C ASP A 460 4.09 11.36 33.87
N ASP A 461 4.71 10.86 34.94
CA ASP A 461 5.03 9.43 35.11
C ASP A 461 3.77 8.56 35.05
N LEU A 462 2.64 9.01 35.62
CA LEU A 462 1.37 8.26 35.58
C LEU A 462 0.73 8.31 34.18
N ALA A 463 0.84 9.44 33.47
CA ALA A 463 0.35 9.60 32.10
C ALA A 463 1.14 8.72 31.13
N ASP A 464 2.47 8.73 31.22
CA ASP A 464 3.36 7.88 30.44
C ASP A 464 3.10 6.40 30.75
N THR A 465 2.91 6.04 32.03
CA THR A 465 2.57 4.67 32.44
C THR A 465 1.19 4.23 31.92
N LEU A 466 0.19 5.13 31.92
CA LEU A 466 -1.15 4.83 31.40
C LEU A 466 -1.17 4.72 29.88
N GLU A 467 -0.39 5.54 29.18
CA GLU A 467 -0.20 5.47 27.72
C GLU A 467 0.56 4.19 27.35
N TYR A 468 1.54 3.80 28.16
CA TYR A 468 2.29 2.53 28.05
C TYR A 468 1.41 1.30 28.31
N MET A 469 0.48 1.34 29.26
CA MET A 469 -0.49 0.26 29.51
C MET A 469 -1.56 0.12 28.41
N GLN A 470 -1.71 1.12 27.53
CA GLN A 470 -2.69 1.12 26.43
C GLN A 470 -2.08 0.72 25.07
N MET A 471 -0.75 0.67 24.95
CA MET A 471 -0.06 0.28 23.71
C MET A 471 -0.10 -1.24 23.53
N SER A 472 -0.68 -1.70 22.41
CA SER A 472 -0.59 -3.11 22.00
C SER A 472 0.84 -3.44 21.57
N ASP A 473 1.33 -4.62 21.97
CA ASP A 473 2.63 -5.15 21.52
C ASP A 473 2.60 -5.58 20.04
N GLU A 474 1.41 -5.67 19.43
CA GLU A 474 1.24 -6.03 18.02
C GLU A 474 1.52 -4.82 17.10
N PRO A 475 2.38 -4.96 16.08
CA PRO A 475 2.61 -3.95 15.05
C PRO A 475 1.32 -3.60 14.33
N ARG A 476 1.10 -2.31 14.14
CA ARG A 476 -0.08 -1.80 13.44
C ARG A 476 0.04 -2.06 11.93
N THR A 477 -1.03 -2.54 11.30
CA THR A 477 -1.15 -2.53 9.83
C THR A 477 -1.23 -1.09 9.33
N LEU A 478 -0.52 -0.82 8.23
CA LEU A 478 -0.45 0.49 7.59
C LEU A 478 -1.40 0.59 6.40
N HIS A 479 -2.03 1.75 6.28
CA HIS A 479 -2.76 2.16 5.09
C HIS A 479 -1.78 2.54 3.98
N LEU A 480 -1.90 1.86 2.84
CA LEU A 480 -1.04 2.08 1.68
C LEU A 480 -1.67 3.10 0.71
N PRO A 481 -0.88 4.02 0.15
CA PRO A 481 -1.37 5.06 -0.75
C PRO A 481 -1.64 4.57 -2.18
N GLY A 482 -2.51 5.28 -2.88
CA GLY A 482 -2.70 5.17 -4.34
C GLY A 482 -3.10 3.76 -4.79
N ILE A 483 -2.46 3.26 -5.86
CA ILE A 483 -2.74 1.94 -6.44
C ILE A 483 -2.53 0.75 -5.49
N LEU A 484 -1.71 0.91 -4.45
CA LEU A 484 -1.47 -0.14 -3.46
C LEU A 484 -2.57 -0.24 -2.41
N SER A 485 -3.46 0.76 -2.35
CA SER A 485 -4.66 0.70 -1.52
C SER A 485 -5.54 -0.48 -1.94
N ASN A 486 -6.17 -1.13 -0.96
CA ASN A 486 -7.22 -2.13 -1.17
C ASN A 486 -6.85 -3.40 -1.95
N GLY A 487 -5.60 -3.53 -2.40
CA GLY A 487 -5.11 -4.76 -3.01
C GLY A 487 -5.26 -5.95 -2.04
N SER A 488 -4.82 -5.75 -0.79
CA SER A 488 -4.86 -6.78 0.26
C SER A 488 -6.27 -7.20 0.69
N SER A 489 -7.23 -6.27 0.69
CA SER A 489 -8.63 -6.51 1.06
C SER A 489 -9.50 -7.01 -0.12
N GLY A 490 -9.12 -6.69 -1.36
CA GLY A 490 -9.74 -7.16 -2.59
C GLY A 490 -11.16 -6.65 -2.81
N ILE A 491 -11.33 -5.66 -3.68
CA ILE A 491 -12.63 -5.01 -3.93
C ILE A 491 -13.54 -5.95 -4.74
N LEU A 492 -14.78 -6.14 -4.28
CA LEU A 492 -15.81 -6.98 -4.92
C LEU A 492 -16.87 -6.16 -5.66
N ASP A 493 -17.32 -5.07 -5.05
CA ASP A 493 -18.37 -4.20 -5.57
C ASP A 493 -18.20 -2.76 -5.07
N GLY A 494 -18.87 -1.81 -5.72
CA GLY A 494 -18.88 -0.44 -5.26
C GLY A 494 -19.99 0.42 -5.87
N GLN A 495 -20.26 1.55 -5.20
CA GLN A 495 -21.27 2.52 -5.60
C GLN A 495 -20.79 3.95 -5.45
N LEU A 496 -21.10 4.78 -6.45
CA LEU A 496 -20.98 6.22 -6.38
C LEU A 496 -22.24 6.82 -5.73
N LYS A 497 -22.06 7.67 -4.71
CA LYS A 497 -23.16 8.40 -4.08
C LYS A 497 -22.87 9.89 -3.99
N ARG A 498 -23.81 10.69 -4.46
CA ARG A 498 -23.85 12.12 -4.18
C ARG A 498 -24.37 12.33 -2.76
N VAL A 499 -23.67 13.16 -2.00
CA VAL A 499 -24.07 13.55 -0.65
C VAL A 499 -24.39 15.03 -0.65
N ASN A 500 -25.39 15.45 0.13
CA ASN A 500 -25.62 16.88 0.32
C ASN A 500 -24.46 17.50 1.14
N ARG A 501 -24.25 18.82 1.04
CA ARG A 501 -23.09 19.46 1.68
C ARG A 501 -23.09 19.33 3.21
N ASP A 502 -24.24 19.45 3.86
CA ASP A 502 -24.35 19.41 5.33
C ASP A 502 -24.05 18.00 5.87
N SER A 503 -24.62 16.98 5.23
CA SER A 503 -24.38 15.58 5.53
C SER A 503 -22.93 15.18 5.24
N PHE A 504 -22.33 15.69 4.16
CA PHE A 504 -20.92 15.46 3.87
C PHE A 504 -20.01 16.07 4.93
N LEU A 505 -20.30 17.29 5.40
CA LEU A 505 -19.55 17.92 6.50
C LEU A 505 -19.59 17.05 7.77
N ASN A 506 -20.75 16.46 8.09
CA ASN A 506 -20.86 15.53 9.24
C ASN A 506 -19.98 14.27 9.06
N LEU A 507 -19.89 13.75 7.82
CA LEU A 507 -19.03 12.61 7.51
C LEU A 507 -17.54 12.93 7.72
N VAL A 508 -17.08 14.10 7.28
CA VAL A 508 -15.65 14.47 7.36
C VAL A 508 -15.25 15.17 8.68
N GLN A 509 -16.20 15.56 9.53
CA GLN A 509 -15.91 16.24 10.79
C GLN A 509 -15.17 15.36 11.81
N GLY A 510 -13.96 15.71 12.21
CA GLY A 510 -13.19 14.99 13.24
C GLY A 510 -11.71 14.91 12.87
N SER A 511 -10.83 14.75 13.86
CA SER A 511 -9.40 14.58 13.59
C SER A 511 -9.17 13.19 13.01
N PHE A 512 -8.48 13.12 11.87
CA PHE A 512 -8.02 11.87 11.29
C PHE A 512 -6.66 11.50 11.88
N ASP A 513 -6.52 10.28 12.36
CA ASP A 513 -5.25 9.77 12.84
C ASP A 513 -4.40 9.26 11.66
N ASN A 514 -3.49 10.11 11.19
CA ASN A 514 -2.53 9.79 10.12
C ASN A 514 -1.43 8.81 10.57
N THR A 515 -1.37 8.39 11.84
CA THR A 515 -0.30 7.51 12.33
C THR A 515 -0.30 6.13 11.68
N ARG A 516 -1.43 5.71 11.08
CA ARG A 516 -1.55 4.45 10.36
C ARG A 516 -1.22 4.54 8.87
N SER A 517 -0.96 5.73 8.32
CA SER A 517 -0.66 5.88 6.89
C SER A 517 0.83 5.71 6.59
N LEU A 518 1.16 5.06 5.47
CA LEU A 518 2.51 5.07 4.94
C LEU A 518 2.84 6.46 4.38
N ASN A 519 3.48 7.29 5.19
CA ASN A 519 3.74 8.70 4.87
C ASN A 519 4.92 8.89 3.90
N LEU A 520 4.64 8.82 2.61
CA LEU A 520 5.61 9.11 1.55
C LEU A 520 5.83 10.63 1.39
N ARG A 521 7.06 11.03 1.08
CA ARG A 521 7.48 12.44 1.09
C ARG A 521 7.86 12.99 -0.28
N ALA A 522 7.94 12.13 -1.30
CA ALA A 522 8.47 12.50 -2.60
C ALA A 522 7.47 13.30 -3.44
N GLY A 523 8.00 14.33 -4.10
CA GLY A 523 7.32 15.08 -5.13
C GLY A 523 6.14 15.95 -4.67
N PHE A 524 5.56 16.62 -5.66
CA PHE A 524 4.36 17.44 -5.52
C PHE A 524 3.48 17.27 -6.75
N ALA A 525 2.18 17.25 -6.54
CA ALA A 525 1.19 17.23 -7.60
C ALA A 525 0.39 18.53 -7.60
N TYR A 526 0.08 19.02 -8.79
CA TYR A 526 -0.69 20.25 -8.99
C TYR A 526 -1.79 20.03 -10.01
N LEU A 527 -2.84 20.84 -9.93
CA LEU A 527 -3.82 20.99 -10.99
C LEU A 527 -3.13 21.26 -12.32
N ASN A 528 -3.55 20.51 -13.35
CA ASN A 528 -3.03 20.68 -14.69
C ASN A 528 -3.27 22.10 -15.21
N THR A 529 -2.26 22.71 -15.82
CA THR A 529 -2.38 24.04 -16.45
C THR A 529 -3.56 24.17 -17.42
N ARG A 530 -3.94 23.09 -18.11
CA ARG A 530 -5.08 23.05 -19.04
C ARG A 530 -6.44 23.24 -18.37
N ASP A 531 -6.55 22.85 -17.11
CA ASP A 531 -7.82 22.80 -16.37
C ASP A 531 -7.99 24.01 -15.43
N GLN A 532 -7.05 24.97 -15.44
CA GLN A 532 -7.07 26.14 -14.57
C GLN A 532 -8.32 27.01 -14.73
N SER A 533 -8.85 27.17 -15.95
CA SER A 533 -10.09 27.92 -16.18
C SER A 533 -11.31 27.25 -15.58
N GLU A 534 -11.31 25.91 -15.52
CA GLU A 534 -12.46 25.12 -15.09
C GLU A 534 -12.44 24.81 -13.59
N ALA A 535 -11.26 24.79 -12.95
CA ALA A 535 -11.14 24.46 -11.53
C ALA A 535 -11.95 25.37 -10.59
N GLY A 536 -12.15 26.64 -10.96
CA GLY A 536 -13.00 27.56 -10.21
C GLY A 536 -14.48 27.13 -10.14
N LEU A 537 -14.91 26.22 -11.03
CA LEU A 537 -16.27 25.68 -11.09
C LEU A 537 -16.45 24.41 -10.27
N SER A 538 -15.37 23.72 -9.91
CA SER A 538 -15.41 22.51 -9.06
C SER A 538 -16.14 22.75 -7.73
N LYS A 539 -16.04 23.95 -7.16
CA LYS A 539 -16.75 24.34 -5.92
C LYS A 539 -18.28 24.24 -6.02
N TYR A 540 -18.83 24.34 -7.23
CA TYR A 540 -20.26 24.19 -7.48
C TYR A 540 -20.69 22.74 -7.66
N GLN A 541 -19.75 21.82 -7.87
CA GLN A 541 -20.06 20.40 -7.90
C GLN A 541 -20.42 19.90 -6.49
N PRO A 542 -21.40 18.99 -6.38
CA PRO A 542 -21.75 18.40 -5.10
C PRO A 542 -20.63 17.47 -4.63
N PRO A 543 -20.46 17.30 -3.30
CA PRO A 543 -19.55 16.30 -2.79
C PRO A 543 -20.05 14.90 -3.11
N ARG A 544 -19.10 13.98 -3.34
CA ARG A 544 -19.39 12.59 -3.70
C ARG A 544 -18.49 11.65 -2.94
N ILE A 545 -19.06 10.53 -2.56
CA ILE A 545 -18.34 9.43 -1.93
C ILE A 545 -18.43 8.18 -2.79
N LEU A 546 -17.37 7.39 -2.73
CA LEU A 546 -17.29 6.05 -3.26
C LEU A 546 -17.39 5.08 -2.08
N ILE A 547 -18.36 4.17 -2.11
CA ILE A 547 -18.53 3.13 -1.10
C ILE A 547 -18.16 1.80 -1.76
N THR A 548 -17.23 1.06 -1.18
CA THR A 548 -16.70 -0.20 -1.73
C THR A 548 -16.85 -1.32 -0.72
N ALA A 549 -17.21 -2.51 -1.19
CA ALA A 549 -17.27 -3.74 -0.41
C ALA A 549 -16.11 -4.65 -0.79
N HIS A 550 -15.46 -5.24 0.21
CA HIS A 550 -14.21 -5.98 0.07
C HIS A 550 -14.37 -7.45 0.45
N SER A 551 -13.42 -8.28 0.01
CA SER A 551 -13.43 -9.73 0.22
C SER A 551 -13.15 -10.15 1.66
N ASP A 552 -12.54 -9.26 2.45
CA ASP A 552 -12.32 -9.41 3.89
C ASP A 552 -13.52 -8.94 4.74
N LEU A 553 -14.68 -8.68 4.12
CA LEU A 553 -15.91 -8.19 4.76
C LEU A 553 -15.81 -6.78 5.33
N THR A 554 -14.85 -5.98 4.86
CA THR A 554 -14.83 -4.54 5.13
C THR A 554 -15.65 -3.76 4.11
N ILE A 555 -16.23 -2.65 4.57
CA ILE A 555 -16.80 -1.60 3.72
C ILE A 555 -15.99 -0.35 3.93
N GLN A 556 -15.52 0.24 2.84
CA GLN A 556 -14.69 1.44 2.88
C GLN A 556 -15.34 2.57 2.10
N ILE A 557 -15.18 3.78 2.64
CA ILE A 557 -15.74 5.01 2.06
C ILE A 557 -14.58 5.94 1.69
N SER A 558 -14.59 6.47 0.47
CA SER A 558 -13.60 7.45 -0.01
C SER A 558 -14.28 8.69 -0.57
N ASP A 559 -13.68 9.86 -0.39
CA ASP A 559 -14.10 11.10 -1.03
C ASP A 559 -13.54 11.19 -2.45
N VAL A 560 -14.43 11.37 -3.43
CA VAL A 560 -14.12 11.54 -4.86
C VAL A 560 -14.54 12.91 -5.38
N SER A 561 -14.72 13.87 -4.48
CA SER A 561 -15.12 15.24 -4.80
C SER A 561 -14.07 15.96 -5.65
N ALA A 562 -14.51 16.70 -6.67
CA ALA A 562 -13.63 17.43 -7.58
C ALA A 562 -12.77 18.51 -6.89
N ASN A 563 -13.16 18.98 -5.71
CA ASN A 563 -12.42 19.98 -4.94
C ASN A 563 -11.07 19.47 -4.42
N LEU A 564 -10.87 18.15 -4.33
CA LEU A 564 -9.58 17.57 -3.95
C LEU A 564 -8.48 17.86 -4.99
N LEU A 565 -8.87 18.16 -6.23
CA LEU A 565 -7.97 18.32 -7.37
C LEU A 565 -7.72 19.78 -7.75
N THR A 566 -8.24 20.76 -7.00
CA THR A 566 -8.23 22.18 -7.44
C THR A 566 -6.96 22.95 -7.11
N ASN A 567 -6.07 22.39 -6.29
CA ASN A 567 -4.85 23.10 -5.86
C ASN A 567 -3.87 23.26 -7.02
N ALA A 568 -3.51 24.51 -7.33
CA ALA A 568 -2.56 24.87 -8.38
C ALA A 568 -1.30 25.52 -7.78
N LYS A 569 -0.21 25.56 -8.56
CA LYS A 569 1.07 26.17 -8.14
C LYS A 569 0.86 27.58 -7.54
N PRO A 570 1.47 27.90 -6.38
CA PRO A 570 2.50 27.12 -5.67
C PRO A 570 1.98 26.08 -4.68
N ASN A 571 0.65 25.97 -4.48
CA ASN A 571 0.07 25.09 -3.46
C ASN A 571 -0.18 23.68 -4.05
N PRO A 572 0.44 22.63 -3.51
CA PRO A 572 0.24 21.27 -4.00
C PRO A 572 -1.12 20.71 -3.58
N ILE A 573 -1.53 19.63 -4.25
CA ILE A 573 -2.64 18.78 -3.80
C ILE A 573 -2.25 18.15 -2.45
N GLU A 574 -3.19 18.17 -1.50
CA GLU A 574 -2.95 17.76 -0.10
C GLU A 574 -3.55 16.40 0.26
N TYR A 575 -4.45 15.89 -0.59
CA TYR A 575 -5.20 14.65 -0.34
C TYR A 575 -5.04 13.67 -1.50
N GLU A 576 -5.14 12.38 -1.20
CA GLU A 576 -5.21 11.34 -2.21
C GLU A 576 -6.49 11.48 -3.04
N TYR A 577 -6.54 10.87 -4.22
CA TYR A 577 -7.73 10.88 -5.06
C TYR A 577 -7.95 9.50 -5.70
N PRO A 578 -8.91 8.70 -5.21
CA PRO A 578 -9.86 8.98 -4.13
C PRO A 578 -9.17 9.22 -2.78
N ASN A 579 -9.75 10.07 -1.92
CA ASN A 579 -9.24 10.28 -0.56
C ASN A 579 -9.94 9.30 0.40
N PRO A 580 -9.26 8.28 0.94
CA PRO A 580 -9.90 7.31 1.83
C PRO A 580 -10.31 7.96 3.15
N LEU A 581 -11.56 7.73 3.58
CA LEU A 581 -12.09 8.20 4.85
C LEU A 581 -12.10 7.05 5.86
N TYR A 582 -10.91 6.64 6.31
CA TYR A 582 -10.76 5.38 7.08
C TYR A 582 -11.57 5.33 8.39
N ASN A 583 -11.85 6.48 9.01
CA ASN A 583 -12.73 6.58 10.19
C ASN A 583 -14.21 6.23 9.89
N LEU A 584 -14.60 6.13 8.62
CA LEU A 584 -15.91 5.69 8.18
C LEU A 584 -15.95 4.21 7.78
N SER A 585 -14.84 3.50 7.88
CA SER A 585 -14.80 2.08 7.50
C SER A 585 -15.66 1.24 8.46
N ILE A 586 -16.32 0.23 7.91
CA ILE A 586 -17.11 -0.75 8.66
C ILE A 586 -16.42 -2.11 8.49
N ASP A 587 -16.01 -2.71 9.59
CA ASP A 587 -15.58 -4.11 9.62
C ASP A 587 -16.74 -4.98 10.12
N VAL A 588 -17.28 -5.79 9.21
CA VAL A 588 -18.41 -6.68 9.52
C VAL A 588 -17.95 -7.84 10.42
N ASN A 589 -16.68 -8.23 10.40
CA ASN A 589 -16.16 -9.31 11.23
C ASN A 589 -16.32 -9.03 12.72
N ILE A 590 -16.25 -7.76 13.14
CA ILE A 590 -16.50 -7.35 14.53
C ILE A 590 -17.88 -7.82 15.00
N VAL A 591 -18.89 -7.69 14.14
CA VAL A 591 -20.27 -8.11 14.46
C VAL A 591 -20.43 -9.63 14.37
N LEU A 592 -19.80 -10.26 13.36
CA LEU A 592 -19.88 -11.71 13.17
C LEU A 592 -19.13 -12.50 14.25
N SER A 593 -18.13 -11.90 14.88
CA SER A 593 -17.36 -12.50 15.98
C SER A 593 -18.11 -12.49 17.31
N ASP A 594 -19.18 -11.70 17.44
CA ASP A 594 -20.03 -11.74 18.64
C ASP A 594 -20.74 -13.10 18.75
N ALA A 595 -20.63 -13.73 19.92
CA ALA A 595 -21.14 -15.08 20.14
C ALA A 595 -22.66 -15.21 19.93
N ARG A 596 -23.44 -14.16 20.26
CA ARG A 596 -24.90 -14.18 20.10
C ARG A 596 -25.27 -14.04 18.63
N VAL A 597 -24.58 -13.18 17.91
CA VAL A 597 -24.76 -13.02 16.46
C VAL A 597 -24.37 -14.31 15.73
N ALA A 598 -23.19 -14.87 16.01
CA ALA A 598 -22.71 -16.12 15.41
C ALA A 598 -23.71 -17.28 15.64
N GLN A 599 -24.20 -17.43 16.88
CA GLN A 599 -25.20 -18.44 17.22
C GLN A 599 -26.53 -18.21 16.48
N ARG A 600 -26.95 -16.95 16.34
CA ARG A 600 -28.21 -16.58 15.68
C ARG A 600 -28.19 -16.86 14.18
N LEU A 601 -27.07 -16.54 13.53
CA LEU A 601 -26.86 -16.74 12.09
C LEU A 601 -26.63 -18.22 11.76
N GLY A 602 -26.04 -19.00 12.67
CA GLY A 602 -25.74 -20.40 12.43
C GLY A 602 -24.75 -20.58 11.28
N LEU A 603 -23.67 -19.78 11.31
CA LEU A 603 -22.65 -19.68 10.26
C LEU A 603 -22.09 -21.08 9.93
N SER A 604 -22.61 -21.65 8.84
CA SER A 604 -22.17 -22.94 8.29
C SER A 604 -21.26 -22.72 7.07
N ASP A 605 -21.51 -21.62 6.34
CA ASP A 605 -20.71 -21.11 5.22
C ASP A 605 -20.07 -19.76 5.59
N CYS A 606 -18.99 -19.38 4.90
CA CYS A 606 -18.36 -18.07 5.04
C CYS A 606 -19.30 -16.98 4.50
N PRO A 607 -19.79 -16.03 5.34
CA PRO A 607 -20.65 -14.96 4.87
C PRO A 607 -19.88 -14.05 3.92
N MET A 608 -20.55 -13.58 2.88
CA MET A 608 -20.04 -12.60 1.92
C MET A 608 -20.95 -11.37 1.93
N VAL A 609 -20.37 -10.19 1.72
CA VAL A 609 -21.18 -8.99 1.47
C VAL A 609 -21.88 -9.15 0.12
N HIS A 610 -23.21 -9.12 0.13
CA HIS A 610 -24.04 -9.27 -1.06
C HIS A 610 -24.52 -7.91 -1.60
N LEU A 611 -24.82 -6.97 -0.72
CA LEU A 611 -25.29 -5.62 -1.09
C LEU A 611 -24.95 -4.60 0.00
N VAL A 612 -24.83 -3.35 -0.39
CA VAL A 612 -24.65 -2.21 0.52
C VAL A 612 -25.57 -1.08 0.08
N GLU A 613 -26.39 -0.55 0.98
CA GLU A 613 -27.25 0.60 0.70
C GLU A 613 -27.04 1.69 1.75
N MET A 614 -26.93 2.94 1.30
CA MET A 614 -26.75 4.11 2.16
C MET A 614 -27.85 5.14 1.94
N ALA A 615 -28.43 5.61 3.04
CA ALA A 615 -29.32 6.76 3.07
C ALA A 615 -28.49 8.06 3.11
N SER A 616 -28.68 8.93 2.12
CA SER A 616 -27.74 10.03 1.85
C SER A 616 -27.88 11.22 2.80
N ASP A 617 -29.07 11.44 3.36
CA ASP A 617 -29.34 12.49 4.34
C ASP A 617 -29.23 11.98 5.78
N SER A 618 -29.76 10.77 6.09
CA SER A 618 -29.66 10.19 7.44
C SER A 618 -28.30 9.57 7.75
N LEU A 619 -27.51 9.28 6.71
CA LEU A 619 -26.18 8.65 6.77
C LEU A 619 -26.19 7.23 7.36
N GLU A 620 -27.35 6.57 7.41
CA GLU A 620 -27.50 5.16 7.82
C GLU A 620 -27.03 4.23 6.69
N ILE A 621 -26.37 3.11 7.05
CA ILE A 621 -25.87 2.12 6.09
C ILE A 621 -26.48 0.74 6.42
N ALA A 622 -27.02 0.08 5.41
CA ALA A 622 -27.46 -1.30 5.45
C ALA A 622 -26.46 -2.19 4.70
N VAL A 623 -26.05 -3.28 5.35
CA VAL A 623 -25.14 -4.28 4.78
C VAL A 623 -25.88 -5.61 4.72
N GLY A 624 -26.18 -6.09 3.51
CA GLY A 624 -26.80 -7.39 3.30
C GLY A 624 -25.73 -8.47 3.09
N LEU A 625 -25.86 -9.58 3.80
CA LEU A 625 -24.95 -10.73 3.71
C LEU A 625 -25.57 -11.86 2.89
N SER A 626 -24.70 -12.71 2.30
CA SER A 626 -25.11 -14.01 1.75
C SER A 626 -25.81 -14.84 2.84
N GLY A 627 -26.96 -15.44 2.52
CA GLY A 627 -27.83 -16.10 3.51
C GLY A 627 -28.94 -15.22 4.10
N GLY A 628 -28.97 -13.93 3.76
CA GLY A 628 -30.15 -13.07 3.96
C GLY A 628 -30.17 -12.22 5.24
N ALA A 629 -29.06 -12.15 5.98
CA ALA A 629 -28.95 -11.24 7.11
C ALA A 629 -28.72 -9.79 6.63
N ILE A 630 -29.32 -8.81 7.30
CA ILE A 630 -29.04 -7.38 7.10
C ILE A 630 -28.52 -6.78 8.40
N LEU A 631 -27.36 -6.15 8.34
CA LEU A 631 -26.75 -5.39 9.43
C LEU A 631 -26.93 -3.89 9.17
N MET A 632 -27.51 -3.20 10.14
CA MET A 632 -27.69 -1.74 10.11
C MET A 632 -26.61 -1.06 10.93
N TYR A 633 -25.99 -0.06 10.33
CA TYR A 633 -24.99 0.81 10.93
C TYR A 633 -25.47 2.25 10.95
N CYS A 634 -25.24 2.93 12.06
CA CYS A 634 -25.61 4.32 12.27
C CYS A 634 -24.34 5.14 12.55
N LEU A 635 -24.31 6.37 12.03
CA LEU A 635 -23.23 7.31 12.36
C LEU A 635 -23.35 7.74 13.85
N ARG A 636 -22.23 7.69 14.58
CA ARG A 636 -22.11 8.15 15.97
C ARG A 636 -22.54 9.61 16.08
N LYS A 637 -23.43 9.92 17.04
CA LYS A 637 -23.96 11.28 17.25
C LYS A 637 -23.33 11.98 18.44
N SER A 638 -23.05 11.23 19.51
CA SER A 638 -22.44 11.74 20.75
C SER A 638 -21.43 10.74 21.32
N GLU A 639 -20.48 11.24 22.12
CA GLU A 639 -19.63 10.40 22.96
C GLU A 639 -20.50 9.67 24.02
N GLY A 640 -20.37 8.35 24.11
CA GLY A 640 -21.18 7.49 25.01
C GLY A 640 -22.32 6.70 24.34
N ASP A 641 -22.45 6.74 23.01
CA ASP A 641 -23.41 5.89 22.28
C ASP A 641 -22.99 4.41 22.17
N GLU A 642 -21.79 4.06 22.64
CA GLU A 642 -21.22 2.71 22.55
C GLU A 642 -21.48 1.85 23.78
N GLY A 643 -21.40 0.53 23.61
CA GLY A 643 -21.33 -0.42 24.72
C GLY A 643 -22.59 -0.48 25.58
N ARG A 644 -23.75 -0.16 25.01
CA ARG A 644 -25.02 -0.24 25.73
C ARG A 644 -25.28 -1.69 26.11
N PRO A 645 -25.80 -1.97 27.32
CA PRO A 645 -26.07 -3.35 27.71
C PRO A 645 -27.04 -3.98 26.71
N TYR A 646 -26.78 -5.23 26.37
CA TYR A 646 -27.66 -5.98 25.49
C TYR A 646 -29.07 -6.02 26.06
N HIS A 647 -30.05 -5.79 25.19
CA HIS A 647 -31.45 -5.97 25.47
C HIS A 647 -32.10 -6.68 24.30
N GLU A 648 -33.03 -7.57 24.61
CA GLU A 648 -33.80 -8.29 23.60
C GLU A 648 -34.90 -7.39 23.03
N LEU A 649 -35.12 -7.48 21.72
CA LEU A 649 -36.19 -6.75 21.04
C LEU A 649 -37.47 -7.60 21.02
N SER A 650 -38.63 -6.95 20.91
CA SER A 650 -39.93 -7.64 20.90
C SER A 650 -40.14 -8.54 19.68
N ASP A 651 -39.56 -8.16 18.54
CA ASP A 651 -39.69 -8.87 17.28
C ASP A 651 -38.57 -9.91 17.15
N GLY A 652 -38.94 -11.18 17.07
CA GLY A 652 -37.99 -12.29 17.07
C GLY A 652 -37.06 -12.32 15.85
N GLU A 653 -37.36 -11.61 14.76
CA GLU A 653 -36.51 -11.47 13.58
C GLU A 653 -35.41 -10.42 13.73
N LEU A 654 -35.53 -9.54 14.73
CA LEU A 654 -34.61 -8.44 15.01
C LEU A 654 -33.69 -8.76 16.18
N MET A 655 -32.48 -8.21 16.16
CA MET A 655 -31.54 -8.26 17.27
C MET A 655 -30.80 -6.93 17.40
N SER A 656 -30.76 -6.39 18.63
CA SER A 656 -30.00 -5.16 18.91
C SER A 656 -28.50 -5.44 18.86
N LEU A 657 -27.74 -4.59 18.16
CA LEU A 657 -26.28 -4.69 18.03
C LEU A 657 -25.53 -3.61 18.83
N GLN A 658 -26.25 -2.72 19.51
CA GLN A 658 -25.68 -1.57 20.24
C GLN A 658 -24.73 -1.94 21.40
N HIS A 659 -24.66 -3.22 21.74
CA HIS A 659 -23.76 -3.75 22.76
C HIS A 659 -22.36 -4.09 22.23
N ILE A 660 -22.20 -4.11 20.91
CA ILE A 660 -20.94 -4.40 20.24
C ILE A 660 -20.15 -3.09 20.14
N ASN A 661 -18.94 -3.10 20.68
CA ASN A 661 -18.04 -1.96 20.64
C ASN A 661 -17.18 -2.00 19.37
N VAL A 662 -16.93 -0.83 18.80
CA VAL A 662 -15.95 -0.63 17.72
C VAL A 662 -14.79 0.22 18.23
N ALA A 663 -13.70 0.30 17.46
CA ALA A 663 -12.59 1.16 17.82
C ALA A 663 -13.02 2.64 17.92
N ILE A 664 -12.46 3.37 18.88
CA ILE A 664 -12.87 4.75 19.24
C ILE A 664 -12.78 5.72 18.06
N ASN A 665 -11.86 5.46 17.12
CA ASN A 665 -11.64 6.26 15.92
C ASN A 665 -12.64 5.99 14.78
N LEU A 666 -13.47 4.94 14.86
CA LEU A 666 -14.48 4.61 13.87
C LEU A 666 -15.82 5.28 14.20
N LYS A 667 -16.50 5.82 13.19
CA LYS A 667 -17.76 6.56 13.38
C LYS A 667 -19.01 5.72 13.20
N TYR A 668 -18.96 4.62 12.46
CA TYR A 668 -20.13 3.79 12.23
C TYR A 668 -20.29 2.74 13.33
N LEU A 669 -21.44 2.76 14.00
CA LEU A 669 -21.76 1.84 15.09
C LEU A 669 -22.77 0.79 14.62
N PRO A 670 -22.56 -0.50 14.94
CA PRO A 670 -23.57 -1.54 14.76
C PRO A 670 -24.84 -1.20 15.55
N HIS A 671 -25.99 -1.20 14.89
CA HIS A 671 -27.25 -0.78 15.52
C HIS A 671 -28.29 -1.90 15.59
N LEU A 672 -28.57 -2.57 14.47
CA LEU A 672 -29.66 -3.56 14.37
C LEU A 672 -29.33 -4.67 13.36
N LEU A 673 -29.60 -5.92 13.71
CA LEU A 673 -29.59 -7.08 12.80
C LEU A 673 -31.05 -7.45 12.47
N LEU A 674 -31.34 -7.64 11.18
CA LEU A 674 -32.55 -8.28 10.67
C LEU A 674 -32.19 -9.65 10.08
N PHE A 675 -32.74 -10.72 10.64
CA PHE A 675 -32.54 -12.09 10.12
C PHE A 675 -33.81 -12.96 10.30
N PRO A 676 -34.73 -12.92 9.33
CA PRO A 676 -36.01 -13.65 9.40
C PRO A 676 -35.91 -15.11 8.94
N LYS A 677 -34.73 -15.57 8.48
CA LYS A 677 -34.47 -16.94 7.96
C LYS A 677 -35.35 -17.30 6.77
N LYS A 678 -35.42 -16.42 5.77
CA LYS A 678 -36.27 -16.54 4.57
C LYS A 678 -35.50 -16.80 3.27
N GLY A 679 -34.24 -17.23 3.39
CA GLY A 679 -33.33 -17.40 2.25
C GLY A 679 -32.62 -16.10 1.88
N ASP A 680 -32.09 -16.05 0.67
CA ASP A 680 -31.30 -14.91 0.20
C ASP A 680 -32.13 -13.64 0.00
N LEU A 681 -31.44 -12.50 0.11
CA LEU A 681 -32.00 -11.19 -0.20
C LEU A 681 -32.26 -11.07 -1.69
N SER A 682 -33.42 -10.50 -2.02
CA SER A 682 -33.81 -10.20 -3.41
C SER A 682 -33.79 -8.71 -3.72
N ALA A 683 -34.15 -7.87 -2.73
CA ALA A 683 -34.06 -6.43 -2.82
C ALA A 683 -34.09 -5.79 -1.43
N ILE A 684 -33.53 -4.58 -1.35
CA ILE A 684 -33.54 -3.71 -0.18
C ILE A 684 -33.93 -2.28 -0.63
N ALA A 685 -34.52 -1.50 0.27
CA ALA A 685 -34.67 -0.07 0.10
C ALA A 685 -34.61 0.63 1.47
N LEU A 686 -33.70 1.60 1.60
CA LEU A 686 -33.48 2.36 2.83
C LEU A 686 -33.93 3.81 2.66
N ALA A 687 -34.75 4.31 3.60
CA ALA A 687 -35.25 5.69 3.59
C ALA A 687 -34.54 6.58 4.61
N ASP A 688 -34.31 7.85 4.26
CA ASP A 688 -33.69 8.89 5.11
C ASP A 688 -34.51 9.24 6.38
N ILE A 689 -35.68 8.63 6.53
CA ILE A 689 -36.56 8.76 7.68
C ILE A 689 -36.43 7.61 8.68
N GLY A 690 -35.49 6.67 8.48
CA GLY A 690 -35.19 5.57 9.39
C GLY A 690 -36.07 4.34 9.17
N LEU A 691 -36.47 4.09 7.92
CA LEU A 691 -37.26 2.91 7.54
C LEU A 691 -36.48 2.05 6.55
N LEU A 692 -36.46 0.75 6.82
CA LEU A 692 -35.87 -0.27 5.97
C LEU A 692 -36.98 -1.14 5.37
N ALA A 693 -36.93 -1.40 4.06
CA ALA A 693 -37.70 -2.46 3.42
C ALA A 693 -36.75 -3.55 2.91
N ALA A 694 -37.06 -4.82 3.17
CA ALA A 694 -36.26 -5.96 2.76
C ALA A 694 -37.14 -7.08 2.20
N SER A 695 -36.84 -7.55 0.99
CA SER A 695 -37.52 -8.68 0.37
C SER A 695 -36.59 -9.87 0.15
N TYR A 696 -37.14 -11.07 0.27
CA TYR A 696 -36.41 -12.33 0.22
C TYR A 696 -36.87 -13.21 -0.94
N GLY A 697 -36.00 -14.13 -1.36
CA GLY A 697 -36.24 -15.04 -2.49
C GLY A 697 -37.51 -15.88 -2.37
N ASP A 698 -38.02 -16.11 -1.14
CA ASP A 698 -39.29 -16.82 -0.91
C ASP A 698 -40.56 -15.99 -1.16
N GLY A 699 -40.41 -14.71 -1.56
CA GLY A 699 -41.52 -13.80 -1.79
C GLY A 699 -41.92 -12.93 -0.61
N SER A 700 -41.27 -13.09 0.55
CA SER A 700 -41.58 -12.30 1.74
C SER A 700 -41.04 -10.87 1.67
N LEU A 701 -41.70 -9.97 2.40
CA LEU A 701 -41.34 -8.55 2.55
C LEU A 701 -41.47 -8.13 4.01
N PHE A 702 -40.43 -7.49 4.52
CA PHE A 702 -40.37 -6.90 5.85
C PHE A 702 -40.15 -5.39 5.73
N VAL A 703 -40.88 -4.62 6.54
CA VAL A 703 -40.60 -3.19 6.75
C VAL A 703 -40.27 -2.99 8.22
N VAL A 704 -39.15 -2.33 8.49
CA VAL A 704 -38.57 -2.16 9.83
C VAL A 704 -38.38 -0.67 10.14
N ASP A 705 -38.86 -0.23 11.29
CA ASP A 705 -38.47 1.05 11.90
C ASP A 705 -37.10 0.85 12.54
N ILE A 706 -36.09 1.64 12.17
CA ILE A 706 -34.73 1.53 12.72
C ILE A 706 -34.60 2.32 14.03
N ARG A 707 -35.42 3.37 14.21
CA ARG A 707 -35.29 4.35 15.31
C ARG A 707 -36.01 3.90 16.57
N GLY A 708 -37.22 3.35 16.41
CA GLY A 708 -37.95 2.62 17.46
C GLY A 708 -37.96 1.14 17.09
N PRO A 709 -36.80 0.46 17.14
CA PRO A 709 -36.51 -0.78 16.41
C PRO A 709 -37.66 -1.78 16.49
N GLY A 710 -38.33 -2.00 15.38
CA GLY A 710 -39.51 -2.87 15.32
C GLY A 710 -40.00 -3.13 13.90
N VAL A 711 -40.64 -4.28 13.70
CA VAL A 711 -41.17 -4.67 12.39
C VAL A 711 -42.58 -4.09 12.20
N ILE A 712 -42.69 -3.15 11.26
CA ILE A 712 -43.93 -2.43 10.91
C ILE A 712 -44.84 -3.25 9.99
N LEU A 713 -44.25 -3.99 9.04
CA LEU A 713 -44.98 -4.83 8.08
C LEU A 713 -44.32 -6.20 7.93
N ARG A 714 -45.14 -7.26 7.95
CA ARG A 714 -44.75 -8.63 7.60
C ARG A 714 -45.67 -9.14 6.50
N LEU A 715 -45.10 -9.43 5.34
CA LEU A 715 -45.81 -10.08 4.24
C LEU A 715 -45.16 -11.44 3.99
N ASP A 716 -45.92 -12.52 4.18
CA ASP A 716 -45.46 -13.88 3.88
C ASP A 716 -45.56 -14.17 2.37
N GLY A 717 -44.54 -14.81 1.79
CA GLY A 717 -44.52 -15.18 0.37
C GLY A 717 -45.40 -16.39 0.00
N LYS A 718 -45.80 -17.21 0.97
CA LYS A 718 -46.66 -18.39 0.73
C LYS A 718 -48.14 -18.06 1.00
N ALA A 719 -48.97 -18.02 -0.04
CA ALA A 719 -50.41 -17.90 0.11
C ALA A 719 -50.96 -19.10 0.91
N LYS A 720 -51.50 -18.85 2.12
CA LYS A 720 -52.30 -19.86 2.83
C LYS A 720 -53.59 -20.09 2.03
N SER A 721 -53.63 -21.17 1.24
CA SER A 721 -54.84 -21.65 0.58
C SER A 721 -55.96 -21.85 1.62
N ARG A 722 -56.96 -20.97 1.61
CA ARG A 722 -58.24 -21.20 2.27
C ARG A 722 -59.18 -21.77 1.21
N HIS A 723 -59.44 -23.08 1.32
CA HIS A 723 -60.53 -23.82 0.70
C HIS A 723 -60.84 -23.50 -0.78
N SER A 724 -60.22 -24.21 -1.70
CA SER A 724 -60.92 -24.59 -2.95
C SER A 724 -60.66 -26.06 -3.25
N ILE A 725 -61.76 -26.79 -3.37
CA ILE A 725 -61.80 -28.20 -3.76
C ILE A 725 -61.67 -28.25 -5.28
N GLY A 726 -60.69 -28.98 -5.80
CA GLY A 726 -60.74 -29.54 -7.15
C GLY A 726 -59.64 -29.10 -8.13
N LEU A 727 -58.93 -30.12 -8.63
CA LEU A 727 -58.01 -30.19 -9.78
C LEU A 727 -56.54 -29.76 -9.58
N HIS A 728 -55.66 -30.75 -9.81
CA HIS A 728 -54.21 -30.69 -9.82
C HIS A 728 -53.68 -29.74 -10.91
N LEU A 729 -53.57 -28.45 -10.60
CA LEU A 729 -52.57 -27.55 -11.18
C LEU A 729 -51.74 -27.01 -10.01
N GLY A 730 -50.41 -27.00 -10.14
CA GLY A 730 -49.48 -26.56 -9.09
C GLY A 730 -49.85 -25.18 -8.54
N ASN A 731 -49.64 -24.98 -7.23
CA ASN A 731 -49.75 -23.67 -6.60
C ASN A 731 -48.89 -22.67 -7.38
N PRO A 732 -49.40 -21.48 -7.75
CA PRO A 732 -48.54 -20.43 -8.28
C PRO A 732 -47.60 -19.98 -7.16
N GLU A 733 -46.31 -20.26 -7.30
CA GLU A 733 -45.27 -19.63 -6.48
C GLU A 733 -45.32 -18.11 -6.71
N VAL A 734 -45.20 -17.34 -5.63
CA VAL A 734 -45.25 -15.87 -5.69
C VAL A 734 -43.82 -15.36 -5.82
N ASP A 735 -43.44 -14.89 -7.00
CA ASP A 735 -42.08 -14.37 -7.28
C ASP A 735 -41.68 -13.25 -6.31
N ALA A 736 -40.43 -13.21 -5.84
CA ALA A 736 -39.93 -12.16 -4.95
C ALA A 736 -39.99 -10.74 -5.51
N PHE A 737 -39.97 -9.73 -4.63
CA PHE A 737 -39.80 -8.35 -5.08
C PHE A 737 -38.33 -8.10 -5.39
N VAL A 738 -38.05 -7.54 -6.57
CA VAL A 738 -36.67 -7.36 -7.06
C VAL A 738 -36.27 -5.88 -7.16
N SER A 739 -37.21 -4.96 -6.93
CA SER A 739 -36.95 -3.53 -6.91
C SER A 739 -37.94 -2.84 -5.98
N MET A 740 -37.45 -1.92 -5.14
CA MET A 740 -38.24 -1.21 -4.15
C MET A 740 -37.85 0.28 -4.12
N LEU A 741 -38.82 1.16 -3.86
CA LEU A 741 -38.60 2.60 -3.76
C LEU A 741 -39.48 3.21 -2.67
N TRP A 742 -38.84 3.91 -1.73
CA TRP A 742 -39.50 4.80 -0.79
C TRP A 742 -39.74 6.18 -1.39
N THR A 743 -40.94 6.72 -1.23
CA THR A 743 -41.31 8.03 -1.80
C THR A 743 -42.41 8.70 -0.98
N VAL A 744 -42.47 10.04 -1.03
CA VAL A 744 -43.61 10.83 -0.51
C VAL A 744 -44.34 11.43 -1.71
N CYS A 745 -45.56 10.95 -1.98
CA CYS A 745 -46.28 11.30 -3.21
C CYS A 745 -47.79 11.03 -3.15
N PRO A 746 -48.58 11.73 -4.00
CA PRO A 746 -49.99 11.42 -4.21
C PRO A 746 -50.17 10.25 -5.21
N ILE A 747 -51.39 9.71 -5.24
CA ILE A 747 -51.88 8.79 -6.28
C ILE A 747 -53.19 9.30 -6.88
N GLU A 748 -53.66 8.70 -7.97
CA GLU A 748 -54.86 9.17 -8.67
C GLU A 748 -56.11 9.13 -7.78
N SER A 749 -56.24 8.08 -6.95
CA SER A 749 -57.37 7.92 -6.03
C SER A 749 -57.23 8.73 -4.72
N ASP A 750 -56.05 9.24 -4.44
CA ASP A 750 -55.71 9.92 -3.19
C ASP A 750 -54.68 11.02 -3.47
N PRO A 751 -55.15 12.27 -3.68
CA PRO A 751 -54.31 13.39 -4.11
C PRO A 751 -53.43 13.95 -2.98
N GLN A 752 -53.52 13.41 -1.76
CA GLN A 752 -52.66 13.82 -0.66
C GLN A 752 -51.31 13.10 -0.73
N PRO A 753 -50.19 13.81 -0.52
CA PRO A 753 -48.89 13.17 -0.46
C PRO A 753 -48.74 12.38 0.84
N HIS A 754 -48.61 11.07 0.71
CA HIS A 754 -48.34 10.17 1.82
C HIS A 754 -46.97 9.51 1.64
N LEU A 755 -46.41 8.97 2.72
CA LEU A 755 -45.26 8.08 2.65
C LEU A 755 -45.70 6.75 2.02
N ARG A 756 -45.01 6.33 0.97
CA ARG A 756 -45.34 5.12 0.21
C ARG A 756 -44.10 4.30 -0.12
N LEU A 757 -44.27 2.99 -0.14
CA LEU A 757 -43.31 2.01 -0.65
C LEU A 757 -43.87 1.39 -1.92
N ILE A 758 -43.16 1.56 -3.03
CA ILE A 758 -43.43 0.85 -4.29
C ILE A 758 -42.55 -0.39 -4.30
N ALA A 759 -43.14 -1.58 -4.45
CA ALA A 759 -42.41 -2.84 -4.54
C ALA A 759 -42.81 -3.59 -5.82
N ALA A 760 -41.84 -3.90 -6.66
CA ALA A 760 -42.05 -4.47 -7.99
C ALA A 760 -41.52 -5.91 -8.10
N ARG A 761 -42.28 -6.77 -8.81
CA ARG A 761 -41.93 -8.17 -9.06
C ARG A 761 -41.48 -8.40 -10.51
N PRO A 762 -40.70 -9.45 -10.80
CA PRO A 762 -40.31 -9.83 -12.16
C PRO A 762 -41.48 -10.06 -13.10
N SER A 763 -42.60 -10.58 -12.59
CA SER A 763 -43.84 -10.79 -13.34
C SER A 763 -44.51 -9.52 -13.86
N GLY A 764 -44.07 -8.32 -13.45
CA GLY A 764 -44.65 -7.03 -13.82
C GLY A 764 -45.78 -6.57 -12.91
N SER A 765 -46.14 -7.35 -11.89
CA SER A 765 -47.02 -6.93 -10.81
C SER A 765 -46.25 -6.06 -9.81
N SER A 766 -46.76 -4.88 -9.49
CA SER A 766 -46.22 -4.02 -8.42
C SER A 766 -47.27 -3.73 -7.36
N GLN A 767 -46.81 -3.52 -6.13
CA GLN A 767 -47.65 -3.21 -4.98
C GLN A 767 -47.20 -1.89 -4.36
N LEU A 768 -48.18 -1.09 -3.96
CA LEU A 768 -47.99 0.17 -3.27
C LEU A 768 -48.53 0.06 -1.85
N PHE A 769 -47.63 0.25 -0.89
CA PHE A 769 -47.97 0.29 0.52
C PHE A 769 -47.95 1.75 0.96
N THR A 770 -49.00 2.19 1.65
CA THR A 770 -49.11 3.56 2.18
C THR A 770 -48.89 3.51 3.70
N PHE A 771 -48.17 4.47 4.24
CA PHE A 771 -47.82 4.55 5.65
C PHE A 771 -48.20 5.89 6.25
N GLU A 772 -48.67 5.86 7.49
CA GLU A 772 -48.97 7.04 8.29
C GLU A 772 -48.21 7.00 9.61
N GLN A 773 -47.80 8.18 10.06
CA GLN A 773 -47.20 8.35 11.36
C GLN A 773 -48.29 8.58 12.41
N ARG A 774 -48.24 7.79 13.48
CA ARG A 774 -49.16 7.90 14.62
C ARG A 774 -48.76 9.04 15.56
N SER A 775 -49.64 9.37 16.50
CA SER A 775 -49.38 10.37 17.54
C SER A 775 -48.19 10.03 18.44
N ASP A 776 -47.83 8.74 18.55
CA ASP A 776 -46.64 8.25 19.27
C ASP A 776 -45.38 8.24 18.39
N SER A 777 -45.43 8.87 17.20
CA SER A 777 -44.37 8.90 16.19
C SER A 777 -44.04 7.55 15.53
N SER A 778 -44.76 6.47 15.85
CA SER A 778 -44.59 5.16 15.20
C SER A 778 -45.24 5.13 13.81
N TRP A 779 -44.63 4.39 12.88
CA TRP A 779 -45.18 4.19 11.54
C TRP A 779 -46.08 2.97 11.48
N LYS A 780 -47.19 3.06 10.74
CA LYS A 780 -48.01 1.89 10.39
C LYS A 780 -48.51 1.93 8.95
N PRO A 781 -48.68 0.75 8.32
CA PRO A 781 -49.35 0.69 7.03
C PRO A 781 -50.82 1.06 7.19
N THR A 782 -51.35 1.84 6.25
CA THR A 782 -52.75 2.27 6.19
C THR A 782 -53.37 1.95 4.83
N GLY A 783 -54.69 1.78 4.81
CA GLY A 783 -55.46 1.45 3.61
C GLY A 783 -55.26 0.03 3.07
N GLU A 784 -55.88 -0.25 1.92
CA GLU A 784 -55.64 -1.48 1.16
C GLU A 784 -54.40 -1.33 0.26
N VAL A 785 -53.63 -2.41 0.10
CA VAL A 785 -52.46 -2.44 -0.80
C VAL A 785 -52.93 -2.20 -2.23
N THR A 786 -52.48 -1.10 -2.82
CA THR A 786 -52.87 -0.74 -4.20
C THR A 786 -52.01 -1.53 -5.18
N LYS A 787 -52.64 -2.24 -6.11
CA LYS A 787 -51.94 -2.94 -7.19
C LYS A 787 -51.65 -1.96 -8.32
N ILE A 788 -50.41 -1.95 -8.78
CA ILE A 788 -49.94 -1.14 -9.91
C ILE A 788 -49.46 -2.08 -11.01
N GLU A 789 -49.92 -1.85 -12.23
CA GLU A 789 -49.33 -2.50 -13.40
C GLU A 789 -47.96 -1.86 -13.68
N SER A 790 -46.92 -2.68 -13.67
CA SER A 790 -45.55 -2.25 -13.92
C SER A 790 -44.95 -2.98 -15.13
N LEU A 791 -43.66 -2.79 -15.36
CA LEU A 791 -42.88 -3.53 -16.35
C LEU A 791 -42.44 -4.88 -15.81
N SER A 792 -42.47 -5.90 -16.66
CA SER A 792 -41.83 -7.19 -16.38
C SER A 792 -40.32 -7.02 -16.27
N HIS A 793 -39.68 -7.74 -15.35
CA HIS A 793 -38.24 -7.69 -15.06
C HIS A 793 -37.75 -6.23 -14.85
N PRO A 794 -38.26 -5.51 -13.84
CA PRO A 794 -37.79 -4.18 -13.52
C PRO A 794 -36.31 -4.25 -13.07
N LEU A 795 -35.51 -3.31 -13.54
CA LEU A 795 -34.09 -3.26 -13.17
C LEU A 795 -33.96 -2.76 -11.71
N PRO A 796 -32.99 -3.27 -10.93
CA PRO A 796 -32.71 -2.75 -9.59
C PRO A 796 -32.42 -1.24 -9.63
N GLY A 797 -33.05 -0.48 -8.73
CA GLY A 797 -32.88 0.98 -8.65
C GLY A 797 -33.51 1.80 -9.79
N ALA A 798 -34.19 1.17 -10.76
CA ALA A 798 -34.76 1.82 -11.94
C ALA A 798 -36.22 2.30 -11.77
N MET A 799 -36.60 2.63 -10.54
CA MET A 799 -37.91 3.19 -10.20
C MET A 799 -37.77 4.61 -9.69
N PHE A 800 -38.57 5.51 -10.22
CA PHE A 800 -38.35 6.93 -10.10
C PHE A 800 -39.67 7.68 -9.92
N VAL A 801 -39.82 8.41 -8.82
CA VAL A 801 -40.95 9.35 -8.64
C VAL A 801 -40.41 10.77 -8.62
N ILE A 802 -40.89 11.59 -9.56
CA ILE A 802 -40.47 12.98 -9.74
C ILE A 802 -41.68 13.92 -9.80
N ASN A 803 -41.47 15.16 -9.39
CA ASN A 803 -42.48 16.21 -9.49
C ASN A 803 -42.75 16.55 -10.97
N SER A 804 -44.01 16.56 -11.39
CA SER A 804 -44.39 16.81 -12.79
C SER A 804 -44.07 18.21 -13.31
N LYS A 805 -43.88 19.21 -12.42
CA LYS A 805 -43.58 20.60 -12.80
C LYS A 805 -42.10 20.92 -12.66
N THR A 806 -41.48 20.48 -11.57
CA THR A 806 -40.09 20.83 -11.27
C THR A 806 -39.09 19.76 -11.66
N GLY A 807 -39.54 18.53 -11.95
CA GLY A 807 -38.72 17.34 -12.15
C GLY A 807 -37.97 16.85 -10.92
N ALA A 808 -38.06 17.55 -9.78
CA ALA A 808 -37.34 17.18 -8.56
C ALA A 808 -37.84 15.84 -8.01
N ARG A 809 -36.92 15.02 -7.50
CA ARG A 809 -37.23 13.73 -6.87
C ARG A 809 -38.21 13.90 -5.70
N CYS A 810 -39.12 12.95 -5.56
CA CYS A 810 -40.04 12.82 -4.44
C CYS A 810 -39.50 11.78 -3.44
N LEU A 811 -38.36 12.09 -2.81
CA LEU A 811 -37.70 11.18 -1.86
C LEU A 811 -38.49 11.04 -0.56
N ALA A 812 -38.27 9.93 0.15
CA ALA A 812 -38.76 9.73 1.49
C ALA A 812 -37.80 10.34 2.53
N ASP A 813 -37.76 11.67 2.55
CA ASP A 813 -36.92 12.46 3.45
C ASP A 813 -37.76 13.32 4.43
N ARG A 814 -37.09 13.91 5.43
CA ARG A 814 -37.76 14.77 6.42
C ARG A 814 -38.32 16.06 5.81
N ARG A 815 -37.70 16.59 4.75
CA ARG A 815 -38.09 17.85 4.11
C ARG A 815 -39.42 17.69 3.38
N ARG A 816 -39.62 16.57 2.68
CA ARG A 816 -40.87 16.25 1.97
C ARG A 816 -42.00 15.90 2.91
N LEU A 817 -41.71 15.23 4.03
CA LEU A 817 -42.72 14.97 5.06
C LEU A 817 -43.20 16.24 5.78
N SER A 818 -42.35 17.28 5.87
CA SER A 818 -42.69 18.52 6.59
C SER A 818 -43.37 19.60 5.75
N VAL A 819 -43.38 19.46 4.41
CA VAL A 819 -44.07 20.41 3.52
C VAL A 819 -45.58 20.28 3.73
N SER A 820 -46.20 21.34 4.27
CA SER A 820 -47.65 21.50 4.33
C SER A 820 -48.24 21.33 2.93
N ALA A 821 -49.41 20.70 2.82
CA ALA A 821 -50.11 20.36 1.59
C ALA A 821 -50.66 21.60 0.82
N ASP A 822 -49.83 22.64 0.64
CA ASP A 822 -50.15 23.83 -0.13
C ASP A 822 -50.03 23.52 -1.63
N GLY A 823 -51.08 22.87 -2.13
CA GLY A 823 -51.33 22.65 -3.56
C GLY A 823 -51.20 21.19 -4.00
N SER A 824 -52.24 20.68 -4.69
CA SER A 824 -52.19 19.41 -5.42
C SER A 824 -51.05 19.45 -6.44
N THR A 825 -49.99 18.70 -6.16
CA THR A 825 -48.80 18.65 -7.00
C THR A 825 -48.68 17.26 -7.60
N SER A 826 -49.03 17.11 -8.88
CA SER A 826 -48.94 15.84 -9.59
C SER A 826 -47.51 15.34 -9.70
N VAL A 827 -47.34 14.02 -9.74
CA VAL A 827 -46.03 13.35 -9.87
C VAL A 827 -45.98 12.48 -11.11
N LEU A 828 -44.77 12.19 -11.59
CA LEU A 828 -44.50 11.24 -12.65
C LEU A 828 -43.79 10.03 -12.05
N PHE A 829 -44.30 8.84 -12.35
CA PHE A 829 -43.67 7.58 -12.02
C PHE A 829 -43.03 6.99 -13.26
N VAL A 830 -41.70 7.02 -13.31
CA VAL A 830 -40.90 6.42 -14.38
C VAL A 830 -40.33 5.10 -13.87
N VAL A 831 -40.55 4.03 -14.61
CA VAL A 831 -40.01 2.71 -14.31
C VAL A 831 -39.37 2.13 -15.56
N ALA A 832 -38.20 1.53 -15.41
CA ALA A 832 -37.51 0.81 -16.48
C ALA A 832 -37.23 -0.65 -16.08
N GLY A 833 -37.30 -1.53 -17.08
CA GLY A 833 -36.96 -2.94 -16.97
C GLY A 833 -36.06 -3.37 -18.11
N GLU A 834 -35.79 -4.67 -18.21
CA GLU A 834 -34.88 -5.24 -19.21
C GLU A 834 -35.33 -5.05 -20.68
N LYS A 835 -36.60 -4.72 -20.93
CA LYS A 835 -37.19 -4.62 -22.27
C LYS A 835 -37.72 -3.24 -22.65
N GLY A 836 -37.81 -2.30 -21.72
CA GLY A 836 -38.34 -0.97 -22.00
C GLY A 836 -38.51 -0.12 -20.75
N ALA A 837 -39.07 1.08 -20.94
CA ALA A 837 -39.45 2.00 -19.86
C ALA A 837 -40.88 2.53 -20.05
N ARG A 838 -41.51 2.94 -18.95
CA ARG A 838 -42.85 3.54 -18.93
C ARG A 838 -42.88 4.73 -17.98
N CYS A 839 -43.70 5.73 -18.32
CA CYS A 839 -43.98 6.88 -17.47
C CYS A 839 -45.50 6.98 -17.22
N HIS A 840 -45.90 7.07 -15.96
CA HIS A 840 -47.31 7.22 -15.54
C HIS A 840 -47.50 8.49 -14.71
N LEU A 841 -48.66 9.11 -14.83
CA LEU A 841 -49.08 10.21 -13.96
C LEU A 841 -49.56 9.65 -12.61
N ASN A 842 -49.20 10.29 -11.50
CA ASN A 842 -49.65 9.96 -10.14
C ASN A 842 -49.53 8.46 -9.80
N ILE A 843 -48.45 7.81 -10.25
CA ILE A 843 -48.14 6.38 -10.07
C ILE A 843 -49.10 5.43 -10.81
N ASN A 844 -50.39 5.49 -10.51
CA ASN A 844 -51.43 4.59 -11.01
C ASN A 844 -52.46 5.28 -11.92
N GLY A 845 -52.21 6.53 -12.32
CA GLY A 845 -53.02 7.26 -13.29
C GLY A 845 -52.64 6.92 -14.74
N ASP A 846 -52.94 7.84 -15.65
CA ASP A 846 -52.72 7.65 -17.08
C ASP A 846 -51.24 7.42 -17.43
N ARG A 847 -51.00 6.50 -18.38
CA ARG A 847 -49.68 6.33 -18.99
C ARG A 847 -49.41 7.48 -19.96
N LEU A 848 -48.31 8.20 -19.73
CA LEU A 848 -47.87 9.34 -20.54
C LEU A 848 -46.91 8.91 -21.64
N GLY A 849 -45.91 8.08 -21.29
CA GLY A 849 -44.84 7.65 -22.20
C GLY A 849 -44.56 6.16 -22.12
N ARG A 850 -44.06 5.59 -23.21
CA ARG A 850 -43.53 4.22 -23.29
C ARG A 850 -42.45 4.13 -24.34
N THR A 851 -41.40 3.38 -24.02
CA THR A 851 -40.36 2.98 -24.98
C THR A 851 -40.02 1.49 -24.80
N GLU A 852 -39.53 0.87 -25.87
CA GLU A 852 -39.01 -0.50 -25.88
C GLU A 852 -37.56 -0.48 -26.34
N TRP A 853 -36.71 -1.27 -25.69
CA TRP A 853 -35.30 -1.35 -26.04
C TRP A 853 -35.12 -2.14 -27.34
N SER A 854 -34.36 -1.57 -28.28
CA SER A 854 -34.04 -2.25 -29.53
C SER A 854 -33.09 -3.42 -29.27
N SER A 855 -33.29 -4.57 -29.90
CA SER A 855 -32.32 -5.68 -29.84
C SER A 855 -30.93 -5.31 -30.41
N LYS A 856 -30.83 -4.21 -31.17
CA LYS A 856 -29.57 -3.72 -31.74
C LYS A 856 -28.66 -3.01 -30.73
N VAL A 857 -29.20 -2.52 -29.61
CA VAL A 857 -28.42 -1.77 -28.60
C VAL A 857 -27.82 -2.66 -27.52
N GLY A 858 -28.11 -3.97 -27.56
CA GLY A 858 -27.69 -4.91 -26.50
C GLY A 858 -28.64 -4.94 -25.30
N GLN A 859 -28.17 -5.48 -24.19
CA GLN A 859 -28.92 -5.56 -22.94
C GLN A 859 -28.77 -4.25 -22.15
N VAL A 860 -29.88 -3.68 -21.68
CA VAL A 860 -29.85 -2.56 -20.73
C VAL A 860 -29.56 -3.10 -19.33
N LEU A 861 -28.47 -2.63 -18.73
CA LEU A 861 -27.97 -3.10 -17.43
C LEU A 861 -28.41 -2.19 -16.28
N SER A 862 -28.48 -0.88 -16.52
CA SER A 862 -28.93 0.09 -15.53
C SER A 862 -29.57 1.30 -16.21
N THR A 863 -30.36 2.05 -15.46
CA THR A 863 -30.95 3.31 -15.93
C THR A 863 -30.87 4.37 -14.84
N GLN A 864 -30.77 5.64 -15.22
CA GLN A 864 -30.80 6.76 -14.29
C GLN A 864 -31.51 7.97 -14.90
N ILE A 865 -32.23 8.73 -14.09
CA ILE A 865 -32.68 10.08 -14.49
C ILE A 865 -31.55 11.05 -14.14
N VAL A 866 -30.94 11.63 -15.18
CA VAL A 866 -29.85 12.59 -15.04
C VAL A 866 -30.39 14.01 -15.19
N GLU A 867 -29.74 14.96 -14.51
CA GLU A 867 -30.10 16.37 -14.47
C GLU A 867 -28.94 17.26 -14.92
N LYS A 868 -29.24 18.20 -15.81
CA LYS A 868 -28.34 19.28 -16.21
C LYS A 868 -29.13 20.57 -16.38
N LEU A 869 -28.68 21.65 -15.74
CA LEU A 869 -29.31 22.98 -15.80
C LEU A 869 -30.83 22.95 -15.51
N GLY A 870 -31.28 22.04 -14.62
CA GLY A 870 -32.68 21.86 -14.25
C GLY A 870 -33.52 20.99 -15.22
N SER A 871 -33.01 20.69 -16.41
CA SER A 871 -33.62 19.71 -17.32
C SER A 871 -33.21 18.29 -16.96
N ARG A 872 -34.07 17.33 -17.26
CA ARG A 872 -33.93 15.93 -16.89
C ARG A 872 -34.27 15.01 -18.06
N ALA A 873 -33.52 13.92 -18.16
CA ALA A 873 -33.73 12.88 -19.15
C ALA A 873 -33.49 11.51 -18.52
N LEU A 874 -34.19 10.48 -19.02
CA LEU A 874 -33.90 9.10 -18.66
C LEU A 874 -32.73 8.61 -19.53
N VAL A 875 -31.69 8.07 -18.90
CA VAL A 875 -30.55 7.46 -19.59
C VAL A 875 -30.52 5.97 -19.27
N ALA A 876 -30.43 5.13 -20.31
CA ALA A 876 -30.30 3.68 -20.20
C ALA A 876 -28.91 3.24 -20.67
N PHE A 877 -28.17 2.56 -19.80
CA PHE A 877 -26.82 2.09 -20.04
C PHE A 877 -26.81 0.62 -20.47
N THR A 878 -26.06 0.31 -21.52
CA THR A 878 -26.08 -1.01 -22.16
C THR A 878 -24.78 -1.79 -21.92
N ASP A 879 -24.84 -3.10 -22.14
CA ASP A 879 -23.68 -4.01 -22.18
C ASP A 879 -22.72 -3.73 -23.36
N ARG A 880 -23.14 -2.93 -24.35
CA ARG A 880 -22.32 -2.52 -25.51
C ARG A 880 -21.56 -1.21 -25.31
N ASN A 881 -21.48 -0.73 -24.07
CA ASN A 881 -20.82 0.54 -23.75
C ASN A 881 -21.49 1.77 -24.43
N GLU A 882 -22.80 1.68 -24.64
CA GLU A 882 -23.64 2.76 -25.16
C GLU A 882 -24.62 3.27 -24.09
N ALA A 883 -24.97 4.55 -24.14
CA ALA A 883 -25.98 5.19 -23.31
C ALA A 883 -27.11 5.79 -24.16
N LEU A 884 -28.33 5.34 -23.93
CA LEU A 884 -29.52 5.77 -24.67
C LEU A 884 -30.27 6.83 -23.86
N ALA A 885 -30.42 8.04 -24.41
CA ALA A 885 -31.11 9.15 -23.78
C ALA A 885 -32.57 9.26 -24.26
N TYR A 886 -33.51 9.46 -23.34
CA TYR A 886 -34.94 9.60 -23.60
C TYR A 886 -35.53 10.81 -22.89
N SER A 887 -36.51 11.46 -23.54
CA SER A 887 -37.22 12.60 -22.97
C SER A 887 -38.15 12.21 -21.82
N LEU A 888 -38.52 13.17 -20.99
CA LEU A 888 -39.51 13.01 -19.93
C LEU A 888 -40.57 14.11 -20.06
N PRO A 889 -41.88 13.77 -19.98
CA PRO A 889 -42.45 12.47 -19.59
C PRO A 889 -42.63 11.47 -20.75
N ASP A 890 -42.52 11.91 -22.01
CA ASP A 890 -43.02 11.15 -23.16
C ASP A 890 -42.18 9.92 -23.54
N LEU A 891 -40.94 9.81 -23.02
CA LEU A 891 -39.98 8.75 -23.34
C LEU A 891 -39.65 8.69 -24.84
N GLU A 892 -39.59 9.84 -25.50
CA GLU A 892 -39.11 9.95 -26.88
C GLU A 892 -37.60 9.69 -26.92
N PHE A 893 -37.14 8.86 -27.87
CA PHE A 893 -35.72 8.64 -28.06
C PHE A 893 -35.03 9.94 -28.51
N LEU A 894 -33.99 10.36 -27.78
CA LEU A 894 -33.20 11.54 -28.09
C LEU A 894 -31.93 11.13 -28.84
N TYR A 895 -31.05 10.38 -28.18
CA TYR A 895 -29.71 10.07 -28.69
C TYR A 895 -29.22 8.68 -28.26
N ASN A 896 -28.36 8.09 -29.09
CA ASN A 896 -27.47 7.01 -28.70
C ASN A 896 -26.06 7.59 -28.52
N LEU A 897 -25.52 7.51 -27.30
CA LEU A 897 -24.28 8.13 -26.91
C LEU A 897 -23.23 7.05 -26.69
N GLU A 898 -22.13 7.13 -27.42
CA GLU A 898 -20.97 6.27 -27.16
C GLU A 898 -20.29 6.71 -25.87
N LEU A 899 -20.10 5.76 -24.95
CA LEU A 899 -19.32 6.01 -23.75
C LEU A 899 -17.83 5.84 -24.09
N PRO A 900 -16.92 6.50 -23.36
CA PRO A 900 -15.48 6.26 -23.50
C PRO A 900 -15.18 4.75 -23.48
N PRO A 901 -14.11 4.26 -24.12
CA PRO A 901 -13.77 2.84 -24.17
C PRO A 901 -13.44 2.35 -22.76
N ILE A 902 -14.46 1.90 -22.04
CA ILE A 902 -14.36 1.48 -20.66
C ILE A 902 -14.50 -0.03 -20.67
N ARG A 903 -13.50 -0.72 -20.14
CA ARG A 903 -13.63 -2.16 -19.88
C ARG A 903 -14.65 -2.29 -18.76
N ARG A 904 -15.73 -3.04 -18.99
CA ARG A 904 -16.80 -3.17 -17.99
C ARG A 904 -17.21 -4.61 -17.87
N SER A 905 -17.30 -5.04 -16.63
CA SER A 905 -17.74 -6.38 -16.25
C SER A 905 -18.86 -6.35 -15.22
N LEU A 906 -19.16 -5.17 -14.65
CA LEU A 906 -20.29 -4.94 -13.75
C LEU A 906 -21.14 -3.76 -14.24
N PRO A 907 -22.42 -3.67 -13.83
CA PRO A 907 -23.27 -2.51 -14.11
C PRO A 907 -22.64 -1.20 -13.62
N ILE A 908 -22.85 -0.14 -14.39
CA ILE A 908 -22.38 1.21 -14.04
C ILE A 908 -23.24 1.76 -12.91
N THR A 909 -22.60 2.40 -11.93
CA THR A 909 -23.29 3.19 -10.91
C THR A 909 -23.30 4.65 -11.32
N VAL A 910 -24.47 5.30 -11.29
CA VAL A 910 -24.67 6.63 -11.87
C VAL A 910 -25.49 7.48 -10.90
N ASP A 911 -25.04 8.70 -10.63
CA ASP A 911 -25.78 9.66 -9.82
C ASP A 911 -26.72 10.52 -10.68
N GLU A 912 -27.57 11.31 -10.02
CA GLU A 912 -28.53 12.17 -10.69
C GLU A 912 -27.90 13.33 -11.47
N THR A 913 -26.61 13.61 -11.30
CA THR A 913 -25.90 14.64 -12.08
C THR A 913 -25.33 14.09 -13.38
N GLY A 914 -25.45 12.78 -13.62
CA GLY A 914 -24.86 12.09 -14.76
C GLY A 914 -23.39 11.71 -14.56
N ASP A 915 -22.85 11.84 -13.35
CA ASP A 915 -21.53 11.31 -12.99
C ASP A 915 -21.66 9.83 -12.67
N PHE A 916 -20.66 9.03 -13.06
CA PHE A 916 -20.74 7.59 -12.98
C PHE A 916 -19.41 6.93 -12.62
N VAL A 917 -19.48 5.73 -12.05
CA VAL A 917 -18.34 4.83 -11.92
C VAL A 917 -18.65 3.53 -12.63
N ALA A 918 -17.68 3.11 -13.45
CA ALA A 918 -17.70 1.84 -14.15
C ALA A 918 -16.57 0.94 -13.65
N TRP A 919 -16.89 -0.33 -13.45
CA TRP A 919 -15.99 -1.28 -12.78
C TRP A 919 -15.46 -2.34 -13.75
N THR A 920 -14.15 -2.54 -13.70
CA THR A 920 -13.45 -3.60 -14.42
C THR A 920 -12.97 -4.67 -13.44
N LEU A 921 -13.44 -5.90 -13.64
CA LEU A 921 -12.96 -7.07 -12.93
C LEU A 921 -11.71 -7.62 -13.61
N HIS A 922 -10.78 -8.10 -12.78
CA HIS A 922 -9.69 -8.92 -13.22
C HIS A 922 -10.25 -10.25 -13.77
N PRO A 923 -9.86 -10.70 -14.97
CA PRO A 923 -10.48 -11.84 -15.63
C PRO A 923 -10.33 -13.16 -14.88
N GLU A 924 -9.21 -13.36 -14.17
CA GLU A 924 -8.92 -14.62 -13.48
C GLU A 924 -9.50 -14.68 -12.06
N CYS A 925 -9.19 -13.69 -11.21
CA CYS A 925 -9.65 -13.68 -9.82
C CYS A 925 -11.05 -13.04 -9.63
N GLY A 926 -11.59 -12.31 -10.59
CA GLY A 926 -12.92 -11.69 -10.48
C GLY A 926 -13.03 -10.65 -9.37
N LEU A 927 -11.91 -10.02 -8.96
CA LEU A 927 -11.87 -8.82 -8.12
C LEU A 927 -11.84 -7.57 -9.00
N ILE A 928 -12.28 -6.42 -8.51
CA ILE A 928 -12.16 -5.15 -9.23
C ILE A 928 -10.68 -4.74 -9.29
N GLN A 929 -10.15 -4.58 -10.51
CA GLN A 929 -8.78 -4.10 -10.76
C GLN A 929 -8.72 -2.65 -11.21
N GLU A 930 -9.85 -2.11 -11.70
CA GLU A 930 -9.94 -0.75 -12.22
C GLU A 930 -11.34 -0.18 -12.01
N ALA A 931 -11.42 1.09 -11.62
CA ALA A 931 -12.64 1.87 -11.55
C ALA A 931 -12.50 3.15 -12.40
N THR A 932 -13.32 3.29 -13.45
CA THR A 932 -13.36 4.50 -14.26
C THR A 932 -14.43 5.46 -13.75
N TYR A 933 -14.01 6.60 -13.21
CA TYR A 933 -14.90 7.71 -12.85
C TYR A 933 -15.13 8.62 -14.07
N GLY A 934 -16.36 8.69 -14.53
CA GLY A 934 -16.76 9.43 -15.72
C GLY A 934 -17.99 10.30 -15.49
N THR A 935 -18.40 10.98 -16.55
CA THR A 935 -19.59 11.84 -16.55
C THR A 935 -20.26 11.85 -17.93
N MET A 936 -21.57 12.05 -17.96
CA MET A 936 -22.32 12.33 -19.19
C MET A 936 -22.13 13.78 -19.69
N PHE A 937 -21.57 14.65 -18.86
CA PHE A 937 -21.46 16.09 -19.09
C PHE A 937 -20.03 16.61 -18.83
N ASP A 938 -19.07 16.16 -19.63
CA ASP A 938 -17.63 16.50 -19.56
C ASP A 938 -17.31 17.92 -20.09
N SER A 939 -18.20 18.86 -19.83
CA SER A 939 -18.00 20.27 -20.10
C SER A 939 -17.69 20.97 -18.79
N ARG A 940 -16.60 21.74 -18.75
CA ARG A 940 -16.16 22.48 -17.56
C ARG A 940 -15.80 21.59 -16.36
N ARG A 941 -15.07 20.52 -16.64
CA ARG A 941 -14.63 19.52 -15.67
C ARG A 941 -13.10 19.47 -15.65
N VAL A 942 -12.54 19.17 -14.48
CA VAL A 942 -11.12 18.81 -14.33
C VAL A 942 -10.98 17.34 -14.71
N ASN A 943 -10.30 17.06 -15.82
CA ASN A 943 -10.16 15.71 -16.38
C ASN A 943 -8.74 15.41 -16.87
N SER A 944 -7.85 16.40 -16.91
CA SER A 944 -6.42 16.19 -17.20
C SER A 944 -5.72 15.61 -15.98
N PRO A 945 -4.81 14.62 -16.12
CA PRO A 945 -3.97 14.16 -15.01
C PRO A 945 -3.22 15.32 -14.34
N SER A 946 -2.97 15.19 -13.05
CA SER A 946 -2.23 16.19 -12.28
C SER A 946 -0.81 16.38 -12.83
N ASP A 947 -0.30 17.60 -12.78
CA ASP A 947 1.08 17.89 -13.13
C ASP A 947 1.98 17.45 -11.96
N VAL A 948 2.70 16.33 -12.15
CA VAL A 948 3.58 15.74 -11.14
C VAL A 948 5.03 16.21 -11.31
N VAL A 949 5.64 16.57 -10.19
CA VAL A 949 7.08 16.87 -10.10
C VAL A 949 7.67 16.01 -8.99
N PHE A 950 8.46 14.99 -9.33
CA PHE A 950 9.08 14.10 -8.34
C PHE A 950 10.14 14.78 -7.50
N SER A 951 10.93 15.66 -8.12
CA SER A 951 11.86 16.54 -7.41
C SER A 951 12.18 17.77 -8.24
N THR A 952 12.50 18.88 -7.58
CA THR A 952 13.00 20.12 -8.21
C THR A 952 14.51 20.10 -8.39
N SER A 953 15.21 19.23 -7.66
CA SER A 953 16.66 19.04 -7.73
C SER A 953 17.01 17.59 -7.43
N LYS A 954 18.14 17.13 -7.95
CA LYS A 954 18.59 15.77 -7.65
C LYS A 954 18.81 15.63 -6.14
N PRO A 955 18.27 14.59 -5.47
CA PRO A 955 18.53 14.36 -4.06
C PRO A 955 20.02 14.28 -3.81
N ILE A 956 20.46 14.91 -2.72
CA ILE A 956 21.86 14.84 -2.30
C ILE A 956 22.03 13.48 -1.64
N SER A 957 22.79 12.59 -2.27
CA SER A 957 23.17 11.32 -1.64
C SER A 957 23.97 11.63 -0.38
N PRO A 958 23.60 11.10 0.80
CA PRO A 958 24.43 11.23 1.99
C PRO A 958 25.76 10.52 1.80
N THR A 959 26.75 10.94 2.58
CA THR A 959 28.10 10.38 2.56
C THR A 959 28.04 8.90 2.95
N PRO A 960 28.76 8.01 2.24
CA PRO A 960 28.85 6.61 2.62
C PRO A 960 29.43 6.44 4.03
N PRO A 961 28.90 5.51 4.84
CA PRO A 961 29.49 5.12 6.11
C PRO A 961 30.98 4.77 5.95
N GLN A 962 31.83 5.35 6.80
CA GLN A 962 33.27 5.09 6.77
C GLN A 962 33.59 3.76 7.48
N PRO A 963 34.72 3.11 7.12
CA PRO A 963 35.22 1.97 7.88
C PRO A 963 35.39 2.31 9.35
N VAL A 964 35.12 1.33 10.19
CA VAL A 964 35.23 1.44 11.65
C VAL A 964 36.16 0.35 12.16
N SER A 965 36.87 0.63 13.25
CA SER A 965 37.74 -0.34 13.90
C SER A 965 36.91 -1.38 14.67
N VAL A 966 37.37 -2.64 14.65
CA VAL A 966 36.68 -3.75 15.33
C VAL A 966 36.57 -3.49 16.84
N ALA A 967 37.61 -2.93 17.47
CA ALA A 967 37.68 -2.62 18.90
C ALA A 967 38.10 -1.15 19.15
N PRO A 968 37.80 -0.57 20.33
CA PRO A 968 38.19 0.80 20.67
C PRO A 968 39.72 0.99 20.57
N GLU A 969 40.14 2.12 20.01
CA GLU A 969 41.56 2.47 19.81
C GLU A 969 42.24 2.83 21.15
N SER A 970 42.53 1.83 21.97
CA SER A 970 43.42 1.98 23.13
C SER A 970 44.71 1.25 22.82
N PHE A 971 45.72 2.02 22.38
CA PHE A 971 47.15 1.68 22.24
C PHE A 971 47.48 0.19 21.97
N PHE A 972 47.92 -0.08 20.73
CA PHE A 972 48.45 -1.33 20.14
C PHE A 972 47.46 -2.13 19.26
N GLY A 973 47.69 -2.08 17.94
CA GLY A 973 47.31 -3.13 16.99
C GLY A 973 45.98 -2.93 16.26
N ALA A 974 45.96 -2.10 15.22
CA ALA A 974 44.90 -2.09 14.21
C ALA A 974 44.88 -3.45 13.47
N TRP A 975 43.85 -4.26 13.72
CA TRP A 975 43.69 -5.58 13.09
C TRP A 975 43.04 -5.55 11.70
N PHE A 976 42.89 -4.37 11.13
CA PHE A 976 42.65 -4.23 9.70
C PHE A 976 43.31 -2.91 9.32
N LYS A 977 44.34 -2.94 8.48
CA LYS A 977 44.80 -1.71 7.84
C LYS A 977 43.75 -1.35 6.78
N PHE A 978 42.70 -0.62 7.16
CA PHE A 978 41.78 0.05 6.23
C PHE A 978 42.48 1.20 5.45
N SER A 979 43.76 1.05 5.08
CA SER A 979 44.57 2.13 4.52
C SER A 979 44.25 2.47 3.06
N SER A 980 43.37 1.73 2.39
CA SER A 980 42.89 2.05 1.05
C SER A 980 41.37 1.98 0.99
N THR A 981 40.69 3.09 1.28
CA THR A 981 39.27 3.24 1.01
C THR A 981 39.07 3.70 -0.43
N MET A 982 38.26 2.96 -1.19
CA MET A 982 37.85 3.37 -2.53
C MET A 982 36.69 4.37 -2.43
N THR A 983 36.81 5.53 -3.10
CA THR A 983 35.70 6.49 -3.20
C THR A 983 34.68 6.05 -4.25
N ALA A 984 33.45 6.58 -4.18
CA ALA A 984 32.43 6.28 -5.19
C ALA A 984 32.86 6.66 -6.61
N GLU A 985 33.60 7.77 -6.78
CA GLU A 985 34.15 8.19 -8.07
C GLU A 985 35.24 7.23 -8.57
N GLN A 986 36.12 6.75 -7.68
CA GLN A 986 37.12 5.75 -8.03
C GLN A 986 36.47 4.42 -8.45
N ALA A 987 35.41 3.99 -7.75
CA ALA A 987 34.62 2.82 -8.14
C ALA A 987 34.03 2.98 -9.55
N ASP A 988 33.45 4.14 -9.80
CA ASP A 988 32.85 4.49 -11.08
C ASP A 988 33.88 4.53 -12.24
N ILE A 989 35.11 4.99 -11.97
CA ILE A 989 36.23 4.95 -12.92
C ILE A 989 36.69 3.50 -13.15
N LEU A 990 36.82 2.72 -12.08
CA LEU A 990 37.22 1.32 -12.14
C LEU A 990 36.25 0.51 -13.01
N PHE A 991 34.94 0.70 -12.81
CA PHE A 991 33.91 0.04 -13.60
C PHE A 991 33.84 0.54 -15.03
N GLY A 992 33.84 1.87 -15.23
CA GLY A 992 33.64 2.50 -16.54
C GLY A 992 34.84 2.40 -17.49
N GLY A 993 36.04 2.15 -16.95
CA GLY A 993 37.31 2.11 -17.66
C GLY A 993 37.91 3.52 -17.90
N PRO A 994 39.17 3.58 -18.38
CA PRO A 994 39.88 4.85 -18.58
C PRO A 994 39.21 5.79 -19.60
N ASP A 995 38.47 5.23 -20.56
CA ASP A 995 37.76 5.97 -21.61
C ASP A 995 36.26 6.18 -21.27
N ARG A 996 35.90 6.33 -19.98
CA ARG A 996 34.52 6.58 -19.56
C ARG A 996 34.04 7.96 -20.05
N PRO A 997 33.04 8.04 -20.96
CA PRO A 997 32.57 9.31 -21.49
C PRO A 997 31.57 9.96 -20.53
N ILE A 998 32.02 10.89 -19.68
CA ILE A 998 31.10 11.60 -18.79
C ILE A 998 30.24 12.57 -19.62
N PRO A 999 28.90 12.44 -19.63
CA PRO A 999 28.03 13.35 -20.37
C PRO A 999 28.19 14.80 -19.88
N LYS A 1000 28.37 15.76 -20.80
CA LYS A 1000 28.40 17.19 -20.44
C LYS A 1000 27.00 17.64 -19.99
N PRO A 1001 26.86 18.40 -18.88
CA PRO A 1001 25.56 18.93 -18.48
C PRO A 1001 25.00 19.82 -19.60
N GLN A 1002 23.78 19.51 -20.06
CA GLN A 1002 23.07 20.37 -21.02
C GLN A 1002 22.59 21.62 -20.29
N ILE A 1003 23.17 22.78 -20.61
CA ILE A 1003 22.62 24.07 -20.20
C ILE A 1003 21.30 24.26 -20.97
N PRO A 1004 20.16 24.53 -20.32
CA PRO A 1004 18.92 24.82 -21.02
C PRO A 1004 19.11 26.05 -21.91
N VAL A 1005 18.91 25.89 -23.22
CA VAL A 1005 18.82 27.01 -24.15
C VAL A 1005 17.38 27.50 -24.10
N ASP A 1006 17.15 28.61 -23.41
CA ASP A 1006 15.87 29.30 -23.46
C ASP A 1006 15.58 29.77 -24.89
N THR A 1007 14.41 29.37 -25.40
CA THR A 1007 13.89 29.79 -26.70
C THR A 1007 13.54 31.27 -26.73
N ALA A 1008 14.37 32.03 -27.45
CA ALA A 1008 14.15 33.26 -28.22
C ALA A 1008 13.06 34.27 -27.79
N ALA A 1009 13.51 35.48 -27.44
CA ALA A 1009 12.80 36.75 -27.62
C ALA A 1009 13.56 37.62 -28.67
N PRO A 1010 12.89 38.55 -29.39
CA PRO A 1010 13.37 39.07 -30.67
C PRO A 1010 14.45 40.17 -30.56
N GLU A 1011 15.22 40.26 -31.65
CA GLU A 1011 16.42 41.06 -31.89
C GLU A 1011 16.31 42.57 -31.57
N ASP A 1012 17.41 43.13 -31.05
CA ASP A 1012 17.73 44.55 -31.21
C ASP A 1012 19.17 44.73 -31.71
N LYS A 1013 19.30 45.52 -32.78
CA LYS A 1013 20.53 45.70 -33.58
C LYS A 1013 21.43 46.76 -32.95
N ASN A 1014 22.66 46.38 -32.59
CA ASN A 1014 23.91 47.12 -32.90
C ASN A 1014 25.12 46.53 -32.14
N THR A 1015 26.08 45.95 -32.86
CA THR A 1015 27.45 45.73 -32.37
C THR A 1015 28.43 45.76 -33.55
N PRO A 1016 29.59 46.45 -33.47
CA PRO A 1016 30.73 46.21 -34.36
C PRO A 1016 31.53 44.96 -33.90
N PRO A 1017 32.40 44.37 -34.74
CA PRO A 1017 32.66 42.94 -34.72
C PRO A 1017 33.62 42.47 -33.61
N ALA A 1018 33.24 41.37 -32.95
CA ALA A 1018 34.03 40.65 -31.96
C ALA A 1018 35.12 39.79 -32.63
N ARG A 1019 36.33 40.33 -32.77
CA ARG A 1019 37.55 39.52 -32.96
C ARG A 1019 38.64 39.77 -31.91
N VAL A 1020 38.34 40.54 -30.86
CA VAL A 1020 39.32 40.87 -29.80
C VAL A 1020 38.99 40.24 -28.44
N ALA A 1021 37.76 39.74 -28.23
CA ALA A 1021 37.36 39.16 -26.94
C ALA A 1021 37.80 37.70 -26.71
N ALA A 1022 38.06 36.92 -27.79
CA ALA A 1022 38.53 35.54 -27.65
C ALA A 1022 39.99 35.42 -27.20
N ALA A 1023 40.80 36.46 -27.43
CA ALA A 1023 42.20 36.50 -26.99
C ALA A 1023 42.35 36.95 -25.52
N GLN A 1024 41.36 37.67 -24.98
CA GLN A 1024 41.38 38.07 -23.56
C GLN A 1024 40.93 36.94 -22.64
N ALA A 1025 39.96 36.10 -23.03
CA ALA A 1025 39.48 34.99 -22.19
C ALA A 1025 40.52 33.89 -21.93
N THR A 1026 41.40 33.59 -22.90
CA THR A 1026 42.50 32.62 -22.73
C THR A 1026 43.62 33.18 -21.85
N SER A 1027 43.83 34.50 -21.86
CA SER A 1027 44.78 35.16 -20.96
C SER A 1027 44.28 35.17 -19.51
N THR A 1028 42.96 35.27 -19.28
CA THR A 1028 42.36 35.25 -17.94
C THR A 1028 42.34 33.83 -17.34
N GLN A 1029 42.14 32.78 -18.15
CA GLN A 1029 42.22 31.39 -17.67
C GLN A 1029 43.65 30.97 -17.30
N ASN A 1030 44.67 31.35 -18.09
CA ASN A 1030 46.07 31.10 -17.71
C ASN A 1030 46.53 31.95 -16.52
N SER A 1031 46.00 33.18 -16.38
CA SER A 1031 46.18 34.02 -15.18
C SER A 1031 45.55 33.41 -13.92
N LEU A 1032 44.41 32.71 -14.04
CA LEU A 1032 43.75 32.05 -12.92
C LEU A 1032 44.43 30.74 -12.52
N TYR A 1033 44.91 29.95 -13.48
CA TYR A 1033 45.74 28.77 -13.19
C TYR A 1033 47.05 29.18 -12.51
N ASN A 1034 47.75 30.19 -13.01
CA ASN A 1034 48.99 30.67 -12.37
C ASN A 1034 48.74 31.27 -10.97
N ARG A 1035 47.58 31.90 -10.72
CA ARG A 1035 47.19 32.35 -9.36
C ARG A 1035 46.82 31.21 -8.43
N LEU A 1036 46.23 30.12 -8.94
CA LEU A 1036 45.92 28.93 -8.14
C LEU A 1036 47.19 28.15 -7.79
N THR A 1037 48.14 28.05 -8.72
CA THR A 1037 49.44 27.42 -8.48
C THR A 1037 50.29 28.27 -7.53
N SER A 1038 50.30 29.59 -7.69
CA SER A 1038 51.00 30.48 -6.74
C SER A 1038 50.34 30.47 -5.35
N ALA A 1039 49.01 30.40 -5.26
CA ALA A 1039 48.30 30.29 -3.97
C ALA A 1039 48.49 28.92 -3.30
N LEU A 1040 48.73 27.85 -4.08
CA LEU A 1040 49.09 26.52 -3.56
C LEU A 1040 50.53 26.46 -3.07
N GLU A 1041 51.47 27.10 -3.77
CA GLU A 1041 52.86 27.23 -3.32
C GLU A 1041 52.98 28.13 -2.08
N GLU A 1042 52.22 29.23 -2.03
CA GLU A 1042 52.15 30.13 -0.86
C GLU A 1042 51.49 29.45 0.35
N ARG A 1043 50.50 28.57 0.11
CA ARG A 1043 49.89 27.72 1.17
C ARG A 1043 50.83 26.59 1.60
N GLY A 1044 51.64 26.05 0.70
CA GLY A 1044 52.70 25.08 1.01
C GLY A 1044 53.81 25.70 1.87
N GLN A 1045 54.20 26.94 1.58
CA GLN A 1045 55.12 27.71 2.43
C GLN A 1045 54.51 28.08 3.78
N MET A 1046 53.22 28.47 3.84
CA MET A 1046 52.55 28.71 5.13
C MET A 1046 52.36 27.45 5.97
N LEU A 1047 52.25 26.27 5.35
CA LEU A 1047 52.22 24.97 6.04
C LEU A 1047 53.59 24.59 6.59
N GLY A 1048 54.67 24.86 5.85
CA GLY A 1048 56.04 24.74 6.36
C GLY A 1048 56.34 25.69 7.53
N ASP A 1049 55.91 26.95 7.42
CA ASP A 1049 56.03 27.94 8.51
C ASP A 1049 55.15 27.59 9.73
N LEU A 1050 54.03 26.89 9.53
CA LEU A 1050 53.19 26.37 10.61
C LEU A 1050 53.83 25.17 11.30
N GLU A 1051 54.48 24.28 10.55
CA GLU A 1051 55.22 23.13 11.09
C GLU A 1051 56.46 23.59 11.88
N ASP A 1052 57.18 24.61 11.42
CA ASP A 1052 58.26 25.26 12.17
C ASP A 1052 57.75 25.98 13.42
N ARG A 1053 56.55 26.60 13.36
CA ARG A 1053 55.89 27.16 14.55
C ARG A 1053 55.43 26.08 15.53
N PHE A 1054 54.91 24.94 15.06
CA PHE A 1054 54.53 23.82 15.93
C PHE A 1054 55.74 23.17 16.59
N ASN A 1055 56.85 23.02 15.88
CA ASN A 1055 58.12 22.58 16.45
C ASN A 1055 58.68 23.57 17.49
N SER A 1056 58.53 24.89 17.26
CA SER A 1056 58.90 25.93 18.24
C SER A 1056 57.97 25.93 19.48
N LEU A 1057 56.69 25.60 19.30
CA LEU A 1057 55.69 25.54 20.37
C LEU A 1057 55.81 24.26 21.19
N GLU A 1058 56.23 23.15 20.57
CA GLU A 1058 56.61 21.91 21.27
C GLU A 1058 57.90 22.09 22.08
N GLN A 1059 58.91 22.79 21.54
CA GLN A 1059 60.10 23.15 22.32
C GLN A 1059 59.77 24.12 23.46
N GLY A 1060 58.88 25.09 23.24
CA GLY A 1060 58.39 26.02 24.27
C GLY A 1060 57.56 25.34 25.37
N SER A 1061 56.72 24.36 25.01
CA SER A 1061 55.91 23.60 25.98
C SER A 1061 56.77 22.63 26.79
N ARG A 1062 57.78 21.98 26.19
CA ARG A 1062 58.78 21.18 26.92
C ARG A 1062 59.61 22.04 27.87
N SER A 1063 59.95 23.27 27.49
CA SER A 1063 60.61 24.26 28.37
C SER A 1063 59.72 24.66 29.55
N MET A 1064 58.44 24.95 29.32
CA MET A 1064 57.48 25.28 30.39
C MET A 1064 57.21 24.10 31.32
N VAL A 1065 57.11 22.88 30.80
CA VAL A 1065 56.94 21.67 31.63
C VAL A 1065 58.20 21.41 32.46
N ASN A 1066 59.39 21.65 31.93
CA ASN A 1066 60.63 21.56 32.71
C ASN A 1066 60.73 22.67 33.77
N GLN A 1067 60.23 23.87 33.48
CA GLN A 1067 60.18 24.99 34.44
C GLN A 1067 59.12 24.76 35.52
N ALA A 1068 57.97 24.16 35.19
CA ALA A 1068 56.93 23.74 36.12
C ALA A 1068 57.41 22.59 37.02
N LYS A 1069 58.14 21.61 36.47
CA LYS A 1069 58.80 20.55 37.26
C LYS A 1069 59.86 21.13 38.20
N ARG A 1070 60.60 22.15 37.76
CA ARG A 1070 61.60 22.84 38.58
C ARG A 1070 60.96 23.68 39.70
N LEU A 1071 59.87 24.39 39.41
CA LEU A 1071 59.09 25.14 40.41
C LEU A 1071 58.38 24.21 41.41
N ALA A 1072 57.86 23.07 40.95
CA ALA A 1072 57.30 22.05 41.81
C ALA A 1072 58.36 21.46 42.75
N ALA A 1073 59.57 21.18 42.24
CA ALA A 1073 60.71 20.71 43.02
C ALA A 1073 61.21 21.77 44.04
N GLU A 1074 61.21 23.06 43.69
CA GLU A 1074 61.54 24.16 44.61
C GLU A 1074 60.48 24.37 45.70
N GLN A 1075 59.20 24.12 45.40
CA GLN A 1075 58.14 24.13 46.43
C GLN A 1075 58.21 22.90 47.35
N THR A 1076 58.58 21.72 46.83
CA THR A 1076 58.81 20.54 47.69
C THR A 1076 60.05 20.72 48.56
N ALA A 1077 61.10 21.39 48.07
CA ALA A 1077 62.29 21.72 48.87
C ALA A 1077 62.04 22.78 49.96
N LYS A 1078 61.07 23.70 49.78
CA LYS A 1078 60.66 24.68 50.82
C LYS A 1078 59.74 24.09 51.89
N SER A 1079 59.10 22.96 51.64
CA SER A 1079 58.21 22.27 52.59
C SER A 1079 58.95 21.53 53.71
N TRP A 1080 60.28 21.32 53.59
CA TRP A 1080 61.04 20.49 54.53
C TRP A 1080 61.77 21.27 55.65
N PHE A 1081 61.61 22.60 55.72
CA PHE A 1081 62.29 23.46 56.72
C PHE A 1081 61.35 24.27 57.63
N LYS A 1082 60.11 23.81 57.84
CA LYS A 1082 59.21 24.38 58.86
C LYS A 1082 58.57 23.28 59.72
N PHE A 1083 59.40 22.59 60.50
CA PHE A 1083 59.03 22.10 61.82
C PHE A 1083 60.14 22.54 62.78
N GLY A 1084 59.77 23.47 63.66
CA GLY A 1084 60.61 24.13 64.67
C GLY A 1084 59.74 25.14 65.40
#